data_AF-A0A814VC66-F1
#
_entry.id   AF-A0A814VC66-F1
#
_cell.length_a   1.000
_cell.length_b   1.000
_cell.length_c   1.000
_cell.angle_alpha   90.00
_cell.angle_beta   90.00
_cell.angle_gamma   90.00
#
_symmetry.space_group_name_H-M   'P 1'
#
loop_
_entity.id
_entity.type
_entity.pdbx_description
1 polymer ?
#
loop_
_entity_poly.entity_id
_entity_poly.type
_entity_poly.pdbx_seq_one_letter_code
_entity_poly.pdbx_strand_id
1 'polypeptide(L)'
;MKFCLFQSAFILPHLIILLVVAKSNCRCLQHFNALNSSSFSSSLIVPHHVRIQHIDVDTHPDIVIDVQKPHFSWQIASEYDSNGHLIRGTKQVAYHILVSTIINNQVMWDSGCVPSSSSTHILYAGRSFTSDTRYTITIKYYSTQYESQPYTTQFRTALFSLTDWSGEWIGSNDINMNQLRTVATIQSIAIHSATAYISGIGYYQLYVEGKLIDQTRRLDVGWTTYQQRTLYVSYDLTSVLNTTGSIGIGIILGQGWYNRQQWIIGPGARPDLSEQYGSPRVLMQLNIQYIDGTKQSIVTNSSWLGRESEHRYDSIYMGTTMDLRVARSCWSCANFTDRYSLWINASILPSPVNFTAGGQLSLQFMDPIRIGPGALHIATSGRLGNVDGVKGASLTDSGVLKPISQDSVNGQVFDLGQNFAGWCKLSSLNAPKSTIIQLRYAELRYSTGKNGIDFAGLYYENLASIAVMDTVILNGTGNETFEPLFTYHGFRYLLVNGYDNINKDNIECYNAHSETKLIGNFTSSSDILNQIQHNILWSQLSNSMSLPTDCPQRNERRGWMGDAGLSIDETLFNFDYVNFYLNFLTMISDNQSPEGAVSDTVPFTVGFSPADPNWGTAYVTITWYLYEHTGDITIIEKYYTGIQAWIDCLTREYQKTGLAKMYYYWGDWATVQETSNTSLVSAYAYLRDVYTFINMSEILNQTDIVQKYTQLYKQLTNEFHRAFYNAAVGGYVDESQAMNILALALPDVVPTSLRETVLNLLIKDITTTGHFTGGIVSVAPLYPLLSREGHHDLALKLALDTSYPSYGYMFHNDIQNATTTWELWNTLPQGARSSLNHHMFNSIGAWFYRYLAGIELNALRTITIYPRMSYDVALLTHVKAEVVTIEGSIRVEWSRLSVNVVTLSITIPTNIDAIVSFDPLIEKGHCIKLIYDDEVMWMRERMNDKLTLLKDVRGVSDLSENELTGTMSIRVASGEYTFLAYWQ
;
A
#
# COMPACT_ATOMS: atom_id res chain seq x y z
N MET A 1 76.94 2.71 -16.92
CA MET A 1 78.39 2.40 -16.84
C MET A 1 78.53 1.09 -16.09
N LYS A 2 79.08 0.02 -16.71
CA LYS A 2 79.26 -1.37 -16.16
C LYS A 2 77.94 -2.10 -15.73
N PHE A 3 77.53 -3.16 -16.45
CA PHE A 3 77.88 -4.59 -16.26
C PHE A 3 77.17 -5.24 -15.04
N CYS A 4 76.29 -6.27 -15.18
CA CYS A 4 76.53 -7.71 -15.45
C CYS A 4 76.90 -8.50 -14.17
N LEU A 5 76.51 -9.76 -13.88
CA LEU A 5 75.76 -10.89 -14.52
C LEU A 5 75.46 -11.95 -13.37
N PHE A 6 74.60 -13.00 -13.39
CA PHE A 6 73.69 -13.63 -14.36
C PHE A 6 72.58 -14.52 -13.67
N GLN A 7 72.05 -15.52 -14.41
CA GLN A 7 71.46 -16.86 -14.12
C GLN A 7 71.77 -17.56 -12.76
N SER A 8 71.10 -18.65 -12.30
CA SER A 8 70.16 -19.68 -12.86
C SER A 8 69.45 -20.45 -11.71
N ALA A 9 68.50 -21.41 -11.87
CA ALA A 9 67.39 -21.67 -12.81
C ALA A 9 66.67 -23.00 -12.39
N PHE A 10 65.47 -23.26 -12.96
CA PHE A 10 64.78 -24.58 -13.12
C PHE A 10 63.86 -25.21 -12.03
N ILE A 11 62.77 -25.80 -12.57
CA ILE A 11 61.84 -26.84 -12.05
C ILE A 11 60.61 -26.39 -11.21
N LEU A 12 59.46 -26.36 -11.91
CA LEU A 12 58.08 -26.59 -11.44
C LEU A 12 57.75 -28.11 -11.56
N PRO A 13 56.60 -28.69 -11.08
CA PRO A 13 55.30 -28.04 -10.86
C PRO A 13 54.44 -28.49 -9.62
N HIS A 14 53.22 -27.94 -9.58
CA HIS A 14 51.97 -28.44 -8.95
C HIS A 14 51.56 -28.04 -7.51
N LEU A 15 50.40 -27.35 -7.47
CA LEU A 15 49.29 -27.40 -6.49
C LEU A 15 49.59 -27.24 -4.97
N ILE A 16 49.17 -26.10 -4.40
CA ILE A 16 47.88 -26.00 -3.68
C ILE A 16 47.50 -24.52 -3.39
N ILE A 17 46.20 -24.26 -3.32
CA ILE A 17 45.53 -22.97 -3.10
C ILE A 17 45.54 -22.61 -1.60
N LEU A 18 45.91 -21.38 -1.22
CA LEU A 18 45.26 -20.52 -0.20
C LEU A 18 46.08 -19.25 0.18
N LEU A 19 45.39 -18.28 0.79
CA LEU A 19 45.93 -17.18 1.62
C LEU A 19 46.87 -16.14 0.97
N VAL A 20 46.30 -15.21 0.18
CA VAL A 20 46.78 -13.82 0.11
C VAL A 20 45.61 -12.85 0.29
N VAL A 21 45.19 -12.64 1.54
CA VAL A 21 44.36 -11.48 1.93
C VAL A 21 45.32 -10.44 2.55
N ALA A 22 45.71 -9.44 1.76
CA ALA A 22 46.58 -8.38 2.23
C ALA A 22 45.80 -7.39 3.11
N LYS A 23 46.34 -7.09 4.31
CA LYS A 23 45.68 -6.25 5.32
C LYS A 23 45.38 -4.83 4.81
N SER A 24 44.11 -4.54 4.53
CA SER A 24 43.59 -3.18 4.50
C SER A 24 43.45 -2.67 5.95
N ASN A 25 44.36 -1.80 6.38
CA ASN A 25 44.33 -1.20 7.72
C ASN A 25 43.18 -0.19 7.85
N CYS A 26 41.95 -0.68 8.08
CA CYS A 26 40.80 0.15 8.38
C CYS A 26 40.97 0.85 9.74
N ARG A 27 40.89 2.19 9.77
CA ARG A 27 41.12 2.97 11.01
C ARG A 27 40.06 2.74 12.09
N CYS A 28 38.85 2.29 11.75
CA CYS A 28 37.77 2.03 12.71
C CYS A 28 38.15 0.95 13.75
N LEU A 29 38.96 -0.05 13.37
CA LEU A 29 39.38 -1.14 14.26
C LEU A 29 40.26 -0.71 15.44
N GLN A 30 40.79 0.53 15.44
CA GLN A 30 41.61 1.03 16.55
C GLN A 30 40.81 1.55 17.75
N HIS A 31 39.47 1.63 17.68
CA HIS A 31 38.62 1.85 18.85
C HIS A 31 38.02 0.55 19.42
N PHE A 32 37.87 -0.50 18.62
CA PHE A 32 37.22 -1.75 19.05
C PHE A 32 38.07 -2.60 20.01
N ASN A 33 39.40 -2.58 19.89
CA ASN A 33 40.32 -3.42 20.69
C ASN A 33 40.47 -2.99 22.17
N ALA A 34 39.51 -2.23 22.73
CA ALA A 34 39.55 -1.68 24.09
C ALA A 34 38.47 -2.23 25.04
N LEU A 35 37.47 -2.97 24.54
CA LEU A 35 36.30 -3.37 25.33
C LEU A 35 36.00 -4.88 25.26
N ASN A 36 36.19 -5.53 26.41
CA ASN A 36 35.64 -6.80 26.88
C ASN A 36 35.77 -8.10 26.05
N SER A 37 36.43 -9.09 26.68
CA SER A 37 36.26 -10.50 26.38
C SER A 37 35.11 -11.10 27.20
N SER A 38 33.98 -11.40 26.56
CA SER A 38 32.88 -12.20 27.13
C SER A 38 32.35 -13.20 26.08
N SER A 39 31.98 -14.40 26.54
CA SER A 39 31.56 -15.49 25.66
C SER A 39 30.08 -15.35 25.24
N PHE A 40 29.85 -14.70 24.10
CA PHE A 40 28.53 -14.64 23.47
C PHE A 40 28.16 -15.98 22.81
N SER A 41 26.88 -16.31 22.82
CA SER A 41 26.32 -17.43 22.04
C SER A 41 26.36 -17.06 20.56
N SER A 42 27.04 -17.85 19.73
CA SER A 42 27.28 -17.49 18.33
C SER A 42 26.10 -17.79 17.41
N SER A 43 25.03 -17.00 17.53
CA SER A 43 24.13 -16.76 16.41
C SER A 43 24.89 -16.03 15.29
N LEU A 44 24.58 -16.34 14.03
CA LEU A 44 25.19 -15.65 12.88
C LEU A 44 24.50 -14.30 12.68
N ILE A 45 25.05 -13.26 13.30
CA ILE A 45 24.57 -11.89 13.17
C ILE A 45 24.74 -11.43 11.71
N VAL A 46 23.65 -11.03 11.07
CA VAL A 46 23.62 -10.56 9.66
C VAL A 46 22.73 -9.31 9.52
N PRO A 47 22.82 -8.59 8.39
CA PRO A 47 21.70 -7.78 7.88
C PRO A 47 20.41 -8.61 7.77
N HIS A 48 19.28 -8.06 8.21
CA HIS A 48 17.93 -8.64 8.06
C HIS A 48 17.04 -7.73 7.21
N HIS A 49 15.95 -8.25 6.63
CA HIS A 49 14.98 -7.46 5.83
C HIS A 49 15.66 -6.54 4.82
N VAL A 50 16.60 -7.10 4.04
CA VAL A 50 17.36 -6.34 3.07
C VAL A 50 16.43 -5.88 1.95
N ARG A 51 16.32 -4.57 1.75
CA ARG A 51 15.52 -3.98 0.67
C ARG A 51 16.42 -3.47 -0.44
N ILE A 52 15.95 -3.64 -1.67
CA ILE A 52 16.52 -3.06 -2.89
C ILE A 52 15.42 -2.20 -3.50
N GLN A 53 15.65 -0.89 -3.63
CA GLN A 53 14.54 0.08 -3.56
C GLN A 53 13.73 -0.21 -2.28
N HIS A 54 12.39 -0.22 -2.37
CA HIS A 54 11.51 -0.61 -1.26
C HIS A 54 11.16 -2.12 -1.27
N ILE A 55 11.67 -2.90 -2.24
CA ILE A 55 11.36 -4.32 -2.41
C ILE A 55 12.20 -5.15 -1.42
N ASP A 56 11.54 -5.81 -0.47
CA ASP A 56 12.17 -6.71 0.51
C ASP A 56 12.45 -8.10 -0.06
N VAL A 57 13.72 -8.53 0.00
CA VAL A 57 14.20 -9.81 -0.53
C VAL A 57 13.57 -11.03 0.13
N ASP A 58 13.13 -10.92 1.38
CA ASP A 58 12.63 -12.05 2.16
C ASP A 58 11.22 -12.48 1.71
N THR A 59 10.51 -11.66 0.91
CA THR A 59 9.26 -12.04 0.20
C THR A 59 9.41 -12.05 -1.31
N HIS A 60 10.37 -11.33 -1.89
CA HIS A 60 10.54 -11.19 -3.33
C HIS A 60 11.85 -11.84 -3.81
N PRO A 61 11.87 -13.15 -4.14
CA PRO A 61 13.09 -13.86 -4.54
C PRO A 61 13.61 -13.53 -5.95
N ASP A 62 12.85 -12.76 -6.75
CA ASP A 62 13.23 -12.31 -8.10
C ASP A 62 13.07 -10.79 -8.23
N ILE A 63 13.94 -10.03 -7.54
CA ILE A 63 13.92 -8.56 -7.58
C ILE A 63 14.39 -8.05 -8.94
N VAL A 64 13.57 -7.16 -9.52
CA VAL A 64 13.83 -6.48 -10.80
C VAL A 64 13.86 -4.98 -10.60
N ILE A 65 14.88 -4.30 -11.13
CA ILE A 65 14.98 -2.83 -11.10
C ILE A 65 15.14 -2.23 -12.51
N ASP A 66 14.48 -1.10 -12.77
CA ASP A 66 14.63 -0.30 -13.99
C ASP A 66 15.35 1.05 -13.75
N VAL A 67 15.89 1.26 -12.54
CA VAL A 67 16.70 2.43 -12.17
C VAL A 67 18.21 2.18 -12.27
N GLN A 68 18.95 3.21 -12.70
CA GLN A 68 20.42 3.21 -12.79
C GLN A 68 21.13 3.51 -11.45
N LYS A 69 20.39 3.99 -10.45
CA LYS A 69 20.84 4.26 -9.09
C LYS A 69 19.79 3.78 -8.08
N PRO A 70 19.67 2.46 -7.84
CA PRO A 70 18.84 1.98 -6.76
C PRO A 70 19.40 2.44 -5.41
N HIS A 71 18.56 2.45 -4.38
CA HIS A 71 19.00 2.46 -2.99
C HIS A 71 18.91 1.07 -2.37
N PHE A 72 19.64 0.90 -1.26
CA PHE A 72 19.67 -0.32 -0.47
C PHE A 72 19.39 0.01 1.00
N SER A 73 18.65 -0.86 1.67
CA SER A 73 18.33 -0.73 3.10
C SER A 73 18.44 -2.08 3.81
N TRP A 74 18.68 -2.07 5.12
CA TRP A 74 18.71 -3.28 5.95
C TRP A 74 18.41 -2.97 7.40
N GLN A 75 17.81 -3.92 8.10
CA GLN A 75 17.62 -3.85 9.55
C GLN A 75 18.87 -4.35 10.29
N ILE A 76 19.17 -3.69 11.42
CA ILE A 76 20.24 -4.08 12.33
C ILE A 76 19.70 -5.13 13.31
N ALA A 77 20.37 -6.28 13.40
CA ALA A 77 19.91 -7.43 14.17
C ALA A 77 19.69 -7.11 15.65
N SER A 78 18.63 -7.68 16.22
CA SER A 78 18.40 -7.69 17.67
C SER A 78 19.26 -8.75 18.36
N GLU A 79 20.06 -8.34 19.35
CA GLU A 79 20.79 -9.25 20.24
C GLU A 79 20.14 -9.34 21.62
N TYR A 80 20.28 -10.49 22.29
CA TYR A 80 19.72 -10.71 23.63
C TYR A 80 20.82 -11.06 24.63
N ASP A 81 20.67 -10.61 25.88
CA ASP A 81 21.58 -10.93 26.97
C ASP A 81 21.44 -12.39 27.44
N SER A 82 22.25 -12.82 28.41
CA SER A 82 22.20 -14.19 28.96
C SER A 82 20.90 -14.55 29.69
N ASN A 83 20.02 -13.57 29.91
CA ASN A 83 18.72 -13.71 30.58
C ASN A 83 17.55 -13.67 29.59
N GLY A 84 17.80 -13.27 28.34
CA GLY A 84 16.80 -13.15 27.28
C GLY A 84 16.29 -11.72 27.04
N HIS A 85 16.92 -10.68 27.58
CA HIS A 85 16.51 -9.28 27.37
C HIS A 85 17.20 -8.65 26.16
N LEU A 86 16.47 -7.86 25.36
CA LEU A 86 17.02 -7.13 24.21
C LEU A 86 18.16 -6.17 24.62
N ILE A 87 19.33 -6.31 24.01
CA ILE A 87 20.51 -5.49 24.33
C ILE A 87 20.32 -4.07 23.80
N ARG A 88 20.06 -3.15 24.73
CA ARG A 88 19.69 -1.75 24.46
C ARG A 88 20.85 -0.88 23.95
N GLY A 89 20.50 0.14 23.17
CA GLY A 89 21.42 1.20 22.73
C GLY A 89 22.41 0.80 21.64
N THR A 90 22.19 -0.34 20.97
CA THR A 90 22.96 -0.75 19.80
C THR A 90 22.64 0.17 18.63
N LYS A 91 23.69 0.75 18.02
CA LYS A 91 23.62 1.62 16.83
C LYS A 91 24.67 1.24 15.80
N GLN A 92 24.40 1.48 14.52
CA GLN A 92 25.39 1.33 13.46
C GLN A 92 26.42 2.47 13.53
N VAL A 93 27.69 2.16 13.26
CA VAL A 93 28.78 3.15 13.15
C VAL A 93 29.45 3.13 11.77
N ALA A 94 29.34 2.03 11.03
CA ALA A 94 29.81 1.94 9.64
C ALA A 94 29.09 0.82 8.86
N TYR A 95 29.16 0.88 7.53
CA TYR A 95 28.73 -0.20 6.63
C TYR A 95 29.75 -0.49 5.53
N HIS A 96 29.58 -1.61 4.83
CA HIS A 96 30.31 -1.97 3.61
C HIS A 96 29.36 -2.70 2.66
N ILE A 97 29.23 -2.19 1.43
CA ILE A 97 28.44 -2.77 0.34
C ILE A 97 29.37 -3.12 -0.83
N LEU A 98 29.20 -4.32 -1.38
CA LEU A 98 29.87 -4.80 -2.58
C LEU A 98 28.81 -5.26 -3.59
N VAL A 99 28.86 -4.75 -4.83
CA VAL A 99 27.96 -5.15 -5.92
C VAL A 99 28.80 -5.66 -7.10
N SER A 100 28.47 -6.86 -7.60
CA SER A 100 29.15 -7.49 -8.73
C SER A 100 28.19 -8.24 -9.65
N THR A 101 28.54 -8.38 -10.93
CA THR A 101 27.82 -9.25 -11.87
C THR A 101 27.97 -10.73 -11.50
N ILE A 102 26.92 -11.54 -11.68
CA ILE A 102 26.97 -12.99 -11.34
C ILE A 102 27.91 -13.78 -12.27
N ILE A 103 27.87 -13.48 -13.58
CA ILE A 103 28.49 -14.35 -14.61
C ILE A 103 30.03 -14.32 -14.58
N ASN A 104 30.62 -13.17 -14.27
CA ASN A 104 32.07 -12.95 -14.33
C ASN A 104 32.65 -12.27 -13.08
N ASN A 105 31.88 -12.16 -11.99
CA ASN A 105 32.27 -11.51 -10.73
C ASN A 105 32.90 -10.12 -10.92
N GLN A 106 32.45 -9.37 -11.92
CA GLN A 106 32.95 -8.02 -12.18
C GLN A 106 32.39 -7.07 -11.13
N VAL A 107 33.27 -6.51 -10.29
CA VAL A 107 32.88 -5.49 -9.31
C VAL A 107 32.36 -4.25 -10.04
N MET A 108 31.10 -3.93 -9.77
CA MET A 108 30.38 -2.76 -10.27
C MET A 108 30.41 -1.62 -9.26
N TRP A 109 30.40 -1.96 -7.97
CA TRP A 109 30.60 -1.06 -6.85
C TRP A 109 31.28 -1.77 -5.68
N ASP A 110 32.16 -1.07 -4.99
CA ASP A 110 32.66 -1.41 -3.66
C ASP A 110 32.66 -0.08 -2.89
N SER A 111 31.89 0.03 -1.81
CA SER A 111 31.82 1.25 -1.00
C SER A 111 33.06 1.42 -0.10
N GLY A 112 33.84 0.35 0.11
CA GLY A 112 34.70 0.21 1.27
C GLY A 112 33.92 0.28 2.59
N CYS A 113 34.64 0.37 3.71
CA CYS A 113 34.03 0.65 5.02
C CYS A 113 33.71 2.15 5.13
N VAL A 114 32.43 2.49 5.08
CA VAL A 114 31.90 3.87 5.15
C VAL A 114 31.44 4.16 6.58
N PRO A 115 32.05 5.10 7.32
CA PRO A 115 31.57 5.51 8.63
C PRO A 115 30.22 6.25 8.49
N SER A 116 29.14 5.61 8.95
CA SER A 116 27.77 6.15 8.92
C SER A 116 26.85 5.32 9.83
N SER A 117 25.92 6.00 10.49
CA SER A 117 24.82 5.37 11.21
C SER A 117 23.63 4.98 10.32
N SER A 118 23.57 5.44 9.06
CA SER A 118 22.43 5.14 8.18
C SER A 118 22.39 3.68 7.73
N SER A 119 21.30 2.98 8.05
CA SER A 119 20.94 1.62 7.61
C SER A 119 20.07 1.59 6.35
N THR A 120 19.55 2.75 5.95
CA THR A 120 18.42 2.90 5.02
C THR A 120 18.72 3.88 3.89
N HIS A 121 18.04 3.67 2.75
CA HIS A 121 18.10 4.51 1.54
C HIS A 121 19.53 4.79 1.01
N ILE A 122 20.44 3.83 1.18
CA ILE A 122 21.85 3.95 0.76
C ILE A 122 21.95 3.85 -0.77
N LEU A 123 22.04 5.00 -1.43
CA LEU A 123 22.13 5.11 -2.88
C LEU A 123 23.38 4.42 -3.47
N TYR A 124 23.17 3.65 -4.53
CA TYR A 124 24.21 3.03 -5.33
C TYR A 124 25.11 4.09 -6.01
N ALA A 125 26.40 4.07 -5.66
CA ALA A 125 27.42 4.99 -6.19
C ALA A 125 28.42 4.31 -7.15
N GLY A 126 28.03 3.21 -7.77
CA GLY A 126 28.89 2.43 -8.67
C GLY A 126 28.78 2.79 -10.15
N ARG A 127 29.23 1.86 -11.01
CA ARG A 127 29.11 1.95 -12.47
C ARG A 127 27.67 1.71 -12.92
N SER A 128 27.21 2.41 -13.95
CA SER A 128 25.91 2.16 -14.61
C SER A 128 25.70 0.68 -14.94
N PHE A 129 24.47 0.20 -14.73
CA PHE A 129 24.09 -1.18 -15.00
C PHE A 129 23.68 -1.38 -16.46
N THR A 130 23.94 -2.57 -17.00
CA THR A 130 23.41 -3.04 -18.28
C THR A 130 22.04 -3.69 -18.12
N SER A 131 21.18 -3.61 -19.13
CA SER A 131 19.87 -4.28 -19.21
C SER A 131 19.99 -5.81 -19.14
N ASP A 132 18.94 -6.52 -18.69
CA ASP A 132 18.87 -7.99 -18.58
C ASP A 132 20.17 -8.63 -18.07
N THR A 133 20.63 -8.12 -16.92
CA THR A 133 21.87 -8.53 -16.27
C THR A 133 21.60 -8.81 -14.79
N ARG A 134 22.20 -9.89 -14.27
CA ARG A 134 22.05 -10.27 -12.85
C ARG A 134 23.27 -9.88 -12.04
N TYR A 135 23.02 -9.40 -10.83
CA TYR A 135 24.03 -8.91 -9.90
C TYR A 135 23.85 -9.55 -8.52
N THR A 136 24.95 -9.84 -7.85
CA THR A 136 24.97 -10.04 -6.39
C THR A 136 25.17 -8.70 -5.71
N ILE A 137 24.46 -8.47 -4.61
CA ILE A 137 24.82 -7.47 -3.60
C ILE A 137 25.21 -8.19 -2.31
N THR A 138 26.32 -7.77 -1.71
CA THR A 138 26.75 -8.20 -0.38
C THR A 138 26.80 -7.01 0.55
N ILE A 139 26.13 -7.11 1.70
CA ILE A 139 26.02 -6.05 2.71
C ILE A 139 26.66 -6.54 4.02
N LYS A 140 27.37 -5.65 4.70
CA LYS A 140 27.94 -5.85 6.03
C LYS A 140 27.85 -4.54 6.82
N TYR A 141 27.66 -4.62 8.13
CA TYR A 141 27.69 -3.45 9.01
C TYR A 141 28.54 -3.68 10.27
N TYR A 142 28.87 -2.57 10.92
CA TYR A 142 29.61 -2.50 12.17
C TYR A 142 28.77 -1.69 13.15
N SER A 143 28.45 -2.25 14.32
CA SER A 143 27.64 -1.59 15.36
C SER A 143 28.52 -1.01 16.46
N THR A 144 27.89 -0.46 17.52
CA THR A 144 28.57 -0.07 18.76
C THR A 144 29.00 -1.24 19.63
N GLN A 145 28.57 -2.48 19.34
CA GLN A 145 28.81 -3.66 20.19
C GLN A 145 29.41 -4.86 19.42
N TYR A 146 29.22 -4.96 18.10
CA TYR A 146 29.62 -6.12 17.30
C TYR A 146 29.82 -5.79 15.80
N GLU A 147 30.31 -6.78 15.05
CA GLU A 147 30.50 -6.74 13.59
C GLU A 147 29.62 -7.84 12.97
N SER A 148 28.77 -7.50 11.99
CA SER A 148 27.93 -8.51 11.33
C SER A 148 28.71 -9.32 10.29
N GLN A 149 28.25 -10.54 10.02
CA GLN A 149 28.71 -11.34 8.90
C GLN A 149 28.16 -10.75 7.59
N PRO A 150 28.86 -10.90 6.46
CA PRO A 150 28.35 -10.49 5.15
C PRO A 150 27.09 -11.28 4.79
N TYR A 151 26.00 -10.59 4.47
CA TYR A 151 24.80 -11.17 3.86
C TYR A 151 24.83 -10.89 2.36
N THR A 152 24.63 -11.93 1.54
CA THR A 152 24.66 -11.83 0.07
C THR A 152 23.30 -12.23 -0.51
N THR A 153 22.74 -11.36 -1.35
CA THR A 153 21.50 -11.58 -2.09
C THR A 153 21.65 -11.10 -3.54
N GLN A 154 20.61 -11.19 -4.35
CA GLN A 154 20.65 -10.98 -5.80
C GLN A 154 19.53 -10.07 -6.29
N PHE A 155 19.78 -9.38 -7.40
CA PHE A 155 18.76 -8.69 -8.19
C PHE A 155 19.12 -8.76 -9.68
N ARG A 156 18.15 -8.45 -10.54
CA ARG A 156 18.37 -8.29 -11.98
C ARG A 156 17.84 -6.96 -12.50
N THR A 157 18.40 -6.50 -13.60
CA THR A 157 17.90 -5.31 -14.29
C THR A 157 16.76 -5.62 -15.25
N ALA A 158 15.93 -4.61 -15.45
CA ALA A 158 14.92 -4.58 -16.49
C ALA A 158 15.55 -4.30 -17.87
N LEU A 159 14.73 -3.89 -18.84
CA LEU A 159 15.17 -3.36 -20.12
C LEU A 159 15.11 -1.82 -20.05
N PHE A 160 16.28 -1.17 -19.97
CA PHE A 160 16.37 0.28 -19.75
C PHE A 160 15.97 1.12 -20.98
N SER A 161 16.00 0.55 -22.19
CA SER A 161 15.74 1.26 -23.44
C SER A 161 14.80 0.50 -24.36
N LEU A 162 14.05 1.24 -25.19
CA LEU A 162 13.28 0.67 -26.31
C LEU A 162 14.17 -0.08 -27.30
N THR A 163 15.47 0.28 -27.39
CA THR A 163 16.46 -0.42 -28.23
C THR A 163 16.84 -1.80 -27.70
N ASP A 164 16.47 -2.13 -26.47
CA ASP A 164 16.75 -3.44 -25.86
C ASP A 164 15.63 -4.45 -26.17
N TRP A 165 14.51 -3.97 -26.74
CA TRP A 165 13.41 -4.77 -27.25
C TRP A 165 13.60 -5.05 -28.76
N SER A 166 13.28 -6.28 -29.15
CA SER A 166 13.31 -6.75 -30.55
C SER A 166 12.01 -7.46 -30.98
N GLY A 167 11.00 -7.46 -30.10
CA GLY A 167 9.66 -7.96 -30.39
C GLY A 167 8.70 -6.91 -30.94
N GLU A 168 7.67 -7.39 -31.61
CA GLU A 168 6.56 -6.61 -32.16
C GLU A 168 5.34 -6.72 -31.22
N TRP A 169 4.51 -5.68 -31.18
CA TRP A 169 3.17 -5.77 -30.57
C TRP A 169 2.26 -6.61 -31.46
N ILE A 170 1.64 -7.66 -30.93
CA ILE A 170 0.74 -8.55 -31.70
C ILE A 170 -0.63 -8.73 -31.05
N GLY A 171 -1.65 -8.99 -31.87
CA GLY A 171 -3.03 -9.24 -31.46
C GLY A 171 -3.96 -9.37 -32.67
N SER A 172 -5.25 -9.01 -32.53
CA SER A 172 -6.19 -8.92 -33.65
C SER A 172 -7.22 -7.80 -33.45
N ASN A 173 -7.65 -7.18 -34.54
CA ASN A 173 -8.70 -6.15 -34.55
C ASN A 173 -10.08 -6.72 -34.93
N ASP A 174 -10.12 -7.75 -35.78
CA ASP A 174 -11.33 -8.18 -36.50
C ASP A 174 -11.96 -9.46 -35.94
N ILE A 175 -11.27 -10.16 -35.03
CA ILE A 175 -11.67 -11.45 -34.46
C ILE A 175 -11.25 -11.46 -32.98
N ASN A 176 -12.02 -12.12 -32.10
CA ASN A 176 -11.68 -12.31 -30.68
C ASN A 176 -10.52 -13.32 -30.52
N MET A 177 -9.33 -12.97 -31.00
CA MET A 177 -8.15 -13.83 -31.06
C MET A 177 -7.38 -13.75 -29.73
N ASN A 178 -7.97 -14.28 -28.67
CA ASN A 178 -7.45 -14.14 -27.32
C ASN A 178 -6.49 -15.27 -26.89
N GLN A 179 -6.37 -16.38 -27.60
CA GLN A 179 -5.26 -17.35 -27.41
C GLN A 179 -4.19 -17.12 -28.48
N LEU A 180 -2.94 -16.91 -28.07
CA LEU A 180 -1.75 -16.74 -28.92
C LEU A 180 -0.68 -17.77 -28.55
N ARG A 181 -0.06 -18.45 -29.50
CA ARG A 181 1.03 -19.42 -29.26
C ARG A 181 2.17 -19.34 -30.26
N THR A 182 3.34 -19.79 -29.85
CA THR A 182 4.45 -20.13 -30.73
C THR A 182 5.10 -21.44 -30.29
N VAL A 183 5.94 -22.02 -31.15
CA VAL A 183 6.82 -23.14 -30.82
C VAL A 183 8.24 -22.73 -31.15
N ALA A 184 9.08 -22.64 -30.13
CA ALA A 184 10.48 -22.23 -30.25
C ALA A 184 11.42 -23.41 -30.00
N THR A 185 12.62 -23.41 -30.58
CA THR A 185 13.63 -24.42 -30.29
C THR A 185 14.60 -23.90 -29.22
N ILE A 186 14.66 -24.58 -28.07
CA ILE A 186 15.68 -24.36 -27.04
C ILE A 186 16.96 -25.07 -27.47
N GLN A 187 18.06 -24.31 -27.61
CA GLN A 187 19.33 -24.78 -28.16
C GLN A 187 20.09 -25.70 -27.18
N SER A 188 19.96 -25.46 -25.88
CA SER A 188 20.61 -26.24 -24.81
C SER A 188 19.84 -26.13 -23.49
N ILE A 189 19.98 -27.13 -22.62
CA ILE A 189 19.54 -27.02 -21.21
C ILE A 189 20.63 -26.46 -20.28
N ALA A 190 21.83 -26.20 -20.81
CA ALA A 190 22.89 -25.50 -20.11
C ALA A 190 22.58 -23.98 -20.08
N ILE A 191 21.45 -23.60 -19.48
CA ILE A 191 21.00 -22.22 -19.33
C ILE A 191 21.62 -21.63 -18.06
N HIS A 192 22.21 -20.44 -18.18
CA HIS A 192 22.61 -19.63 -17.02
C HIS A 192 21.43 -18.81 -16.48
N SER A 193 20.64 -18.20 -17.38
CA SER A 193 19.42 -17.48 -17.02
C SER A 193 18.48 -17.36 -18.21
N ALA A 194 17.18 -17.45 -17.97
CA ALA A 194 16.12 -17.15 -18.94
C ALA A 194 15.11 -16.17 -18.35
N THR A 195 15.00 -14.99 -18.95
CA THR A 195 14.15 -13.89 -18.49
C THR A 195 13.06 -13.60 -19.54
N ALA A 196 11.79 -13.78 -19.20
CA ALA A 196 10.67 -13.33 -20.03
C ALA A 196 10.26 -11.92 -19.61
N TYR A 197 10.40 -10.94 -20.50
CA TYR A 197 9.80 -9.60 -20.38
C TYR A 197 8.50 -9.56 -21.18
N ILE A 198 7.41 -9.06 -20.60
CA ILE A 198 6.08 -9.11 -21.22
C ILE A 198 5.18 -7.95 -20.78
N SER A 199 4.47 -7.38 -21.76
CA SER A 199 3.37 -6.42 -21.56
C SER A 199 2.19 -6.89 -22.39
N GLY A 200 1.20 -7.51 -21.73
CA GLY A 200 -0.12 -7.75 -22.31
C GLY A 200 -1.09 -6.69 -21.82
N ILE A 201 -1.55 -5.81 -22.72
CA ILE A 201 -2.48 -4.73 -22.39
C ILE A 201 -3.92 -5.15 -22.70
N GLY A 202 -4.85 -4.64 -21.90
CA GLY A 202 -6.08 -5.34 -21.57
C GLY A 202 -5.79 -6.10 -20.29
N TYR A 203 -5.65 -7.42 -20.36
CA TYR A 203 -4.90 -8.24 -19.40
C TYR A 203 -4.26 -9.43 -20.12
N TYR A 204 -3.41 -10.22 -19.44
CA TYR A 204 -2.92 -11.49 -19.99
C TYR A 204 -2.60 -12.56 -18.91
N GLN A 205 -2.35 -13.79 -19.36
CA GLN A 205 -1.63 -14.83 -18.62
C GLN A 205 -0.63 -15.56 -19.52
N LEU A 206 0.52 -15.94 -18.97
CA LEU A 206 1.63 -16.61 -19.68
C LEU A 206 1.66 -18.13 -19.36
N TYR A 207 1.80 -18.94 -20.40
CA TYR A 207 1.87 -20.40 -20.33
C TYR A 207 3.13 -20.94 -21.04
N VAL A 208 3.72 -22.00 -20.48
CA VAL A 208 4.76 -22.81 -21.13
C VAL A 208 4.42 -24.28 -20.96
N GLU A 209 4.43 -25.06 -22.04
CA GLU A 209 4.01 -26.48 -22.07
C GLU A 209 2.71 -26.75 -21.28
N GLY A 210 1.67 -25.96 -21.56
CA GLY A 210 0.34 -26.13 -20.97
C GLY A 210 0.21 -25.66 -19.52
N LYS A 211 1.31 -25.26 -18.85
CA LYS A 211 1.31 -24.78 -17.48
C LYS A 211 1.28 -23.25 -17.43
N LEU A 212 0.34 -22.69 -16.68
CA LEU A 212 0.35 -21.29 -16.27
C LEU A 212 1.59 -21.04 -15.41
N ILE A 213 2.38 -20.01 -15.76
CA ILE A 213 3.68 -19.72 -15.12
C ILE A 213 3.55 -19.31 -13.64
N ASP A 214 2.55 -18.50 -13.32
CA ASP A 214 2.25 -18.12 -11.93
C ASP A 214 0.74 -18.28 -11.70
N GLN A 215 0.37 -19.19 -10.80
CA GLN A 215 -1.02 -19.51 -10.50
C GLN A 215 -1.68 -18.53 -9.53
N THR A 216 -0.91 -17.69 -8.83
CA THR A 216 -1.44 -16.67 -7.90
C THR A 216 -1.63 -15.33 -8.59
N ARG A 217 -0.74 -14.98 -9.51
CA ARG A 217 -0.70 -13.71 -10.23
C ARG A 217 -1.85 -13.58 -11.23
N ARG A 218 -2.52 -12.42 -11.23
CA ARG A 218 -3.76 -12.13 -11.98
C ARG A 218 -3.77 -10.67 -12.41
N LEU A 219 -4.60 -10.35 -13.41
CA LEU A 219 -4.88 -8.97 -13.82
C LEU A 219 -3.60 -8.12 -14.08
N ASP A 220 -2.57 -8.71 -14.69
CA ASP A 220 -1.41 -7.98 -15.22
C ASP A 220 -1.62 -7.59 -16.69
N VAL A 221 -1.09 -6.46 -17.17
CA VAL A 221 -0.35 -5.44 -16.39
C VAL A 221 -1.29 -4.44 -15.70
N GLY A 222 -0.82 -3.77 -14.65
CA GLY A 222 -1.58 -2.77 -13.90
C GLY A 222 -2.10 -1.61 -14.76
N TRP A 223 -3.27 -1.07 -14.39
CA TRP A 223 -3.93 -0.04 -15.20
C TRP A 223 -3.21 1.32 -15.09
N THR A 224 -2.99 1.94 -16.24
CA THR A 224 -2.23 3.17 -16.45
C THR A 224 -2.84 3.98 -17.59
N THR A 225 -2.49 5.27 -17.71
CA THR A 225 -2.75 6.04 -18.93
C THR A 225 -1.84 5.54 -20.05
N TYR A 226 -2.21 4.44 -20.73
CA TYR A 226 -1.33 3.65 -21.60
C TYR A 226 -0.50 4.45 -22.63
N GLN A 227 -1.03 5.57 -23.12
CA GLN A 227 -0.31 6.47 -24.04
C GLN A 227 0.87 7.20 -23.40
N GLN A 228 0.76 7.59 -22.12
CA GLN A 228 1.83 8.23 -21.34
C GLN A 228 2.73 7.19 -20.67
N ARG A 229 2.16 6.10 -20.17
CA ARG A 229 2.91 4.98 -19.58
C ARG A 229 2.18 3.69 -19.85
N THR A 230 2.83 2.75 -20.53
CA THR A 230 2.43 1.34 -20.52
C THR A 230 3.43 0.57 -19.68
N LEU A 231 2.94 -0.31 -18.80
CA LEU A 231 3.78 -1.14 -17.95
C LEU A 231 4.17 -2.44 -18.65
N TYR A 232 5.35 -2.97 -18.32
CA TYR A 232 5.72 -4.35 -18.58
C TYR A 232 6.18 -5.02 -17.29
N VAL A 233 6.08 -6.35 -17.23
CA VAL A 233 6.53 -7.16 -16.11
C VAL A 233 7.58 -8.17 -16.60
N SER A 234 8.13 -8.97 -15.70
CA SER A 234 8.99 -10.07 -16.11
C SER A 234 8.92 -11.29 -15.19
N TYR A 235 9.34 -12.44 -15.73
CA TYR A 235 9.40 -13.73 -15.06
C TYR A 235 10.79 -14.36 -15.26
N ASP A 236 11.35 -14.93 -14.20
CA ASP A 236 12.41 -15.92 -14.30
C ASP A 236 11.84 -17.27 -14.80
N LEU A 237 12.25 -17.69 -15.99
CA LEU A 237 11.89 -18.98 -16.58
C LEU A 237 13.06 -19.99 -16.55
N THR A 238 14.16 -19.69 -15.87
CA THR A 238 15.39 -20.50 -15.86
C THR A 238 15.14 -21.94 -15.39
N SER A 239 14.30 -22.12 -14.37
CA SER A 239 13.89 -23.44 -13.87
C SER A 239 12.81 -24.12 -14.71
N VAL A 240 12.07 -23.35 -15.51
CA VAL A 240 10.97 -23.81 -16.37
C VAL A 240 11.52 -24.42 -17.67
N LEU A 241 12.55 -23.81 -18.25
CA LEU A 241 13.18 -24.24 -19.52
C LEU A 241 14.17 -25.40 -19.34
N ASN A 242 13.73 -26.48 -18.69
CA ASN A 242 14.57 -27.62 -18.31
C ASN A 242 14.66 -28.76 -19.37
N THR A 243 14.17 -28.54 -20.60
CA THR A 243 14.23 -29.51 -21.72
C THR A 243 14.83 -28.90 -22.99
N THR A 244 15.57 -29.71 -23.75
CA THR A 244 16.11 -29.34 -25.07
C THR A 244 15.11 -29.59 -26.20
N GLY A 245 15.16 -28.77 -27.26
CA GLY A 245 14.34 -28.97 -28.47
C GLY A 245 13.11 -28.06 -28.50
N SER A 246 12.05 -28.50 -29.16
CA SER A 246 10.83 -27.71 -29.33
C SER A 246 10.09 -27.52 -28.01
N ILE A 247 9.86 -26.26 -27.63
CA ILE A 247 9.00 -25.85 -26.50
C ILE A 247 7.88 -24.94 -27.01
N GLY A 248 6.67 -25.19 -26.51
CA GLY A 248 5.49 -24.38 -26.75
C GLY A 248 5.36 -23.28 -25.69
N ILE A 249 5.09 -22.06 -26.18
CA ILE A 249 4.79 -20.89 -25.36
C ILE A 249 3.41 -20.40 -25.77
N GLY A 250 2.56 -20.08 -24.80
CA GLY A 250 1.23 -19.53 -25.01
C GLY A 250 0.96 -18.30 -24.16
N ILE A 251 0.19 -17.36 -24.70
CA ILE A 251 -0.31 -16.18 -24.02
C ILE A 251 -1.83 -16.18 -24.24
N ILE A 252 -2.62 -16.03 -23.17
CA ILE A 252 -4.04 -15.72 -23.29
C ILE A 252 -4.26 -14.25 -22.90
N LEU A 253 -5.11 -13.54 -23.64
CA LEU A 253 -5.41 -12.11 -23.46
C LEU A 253 -6.83 -11.91 -22.91
N GLY A 254 -6.98 -10.90 -22.05
CA GLY A 254 -8.26 -10.36 -21.60
C GLY A 254 -8.51 -8.98 -22.19
N GLN A 255 -9.78 -8.58 -22.26
CA GLN A 255 -10.19 -7.26 -22.71
C GLN A 255 -9.66 -6.15 -21.79
N GLY A 256 -9.86 -6.33 -20.48
CA GLY A 256 -9.41 -5.41 -19.43
C GLY A 256 -9.72 -3.93 -19.70
N TRP A 257 -9.02 -3.03 -19.01
CA TRP A 257 -9.23 -1.58 -19.17
C TRP A 257 -8.84 -1.03 -20.55
N TYR A 258 -8.14 -1.79 -21.38
CA TYR A 258 -7.72 -1.34 -22.71
C TYR A 258 -8.81 -1.44 -23.79
N ASN A 259 -9.93 -2.16 -23.57
CA ASN A 259 -10.97 -2.33 -24.59
C ASN A 259 -11.99 -1.17 -24.61
N ARG A 260 -12.12 -0.53 -25.79
CA ARG A 260 -13.14 0.47 -26.16
C ARG A 260 -14.56 0.21 -25.61
N GLN A 261 -15.02 -1.04 -25.62
CA GLN A 261 -16.39 -1.41 -25.22
C GLN A 261 -16.69 -1.18 -23.74
N GLN A 262 -15.68 -1.20 -22.85
CA GLN A 262 -15.88 -0.90 -21.43
C GLN A 262 -16.12 0.60 -21.18
N TRP A 263 -15.76 1.46 -22.15
CA TRP A 263 -15.83 2.93 -22.05
C TRP A 263 -17.11 3.55 -22.62
N ILE A 264 -18.06 2.76 -23.11
CA ILE A 264 -19.30 3.25 -23.77
C ILE A 264 -20.59 2.88 -23.03
N ILE A 265 -20.50 2.38 -21.79
CA ILE A 265 -21.64 1.88 -20.99
C ILE A 265 -21.58 2.48 -19.57
N GLY A 266 -22.72 2.92 -19.04
CA GLY A 266 -22.85 3.44 -17.67
C GLY A 266 -22.67 4.96 -17.54
N PRO A 267 -22.87 5.53 -16.33
CA PRO A 267 -22.69 6.96 -16.07
C PRO A 267 -21.21 7.41 -16.14
N GLY A 268 -20.27 6.51 -15.85
CA GLY A 268 -18.83 6.73 -16.02
C GLY A 268 -18.31 6.48 -17.44
N ALA A 269 -19.20 6.41 -18.45
CA ALA A 269 -18.81 6.21 -19.84
C ALA A 269 -18.05 7.41 -20.41
N ARG A 270 -17.01 7.12 -21.19
CA ARG A 270 -16.19 8.09 -21.93
C ARG A 270 -16.09 7.71 -23.40
N PRO A 271 -17.16 7.90 -24.20
CA PRO A 271 -17.13 7.64 -25.64
C PRO A 271 -16.02 8.44 -26.38
N ASP A 272 -15.66 9.60 -25.84
CA ASP A 272 -14.55 10.47 -26.27
C ASP A 272 -13.17 9.84 -26.04
N LEU A 273 -12.94 9.20 -24.90
CA LEU A 273 -11.71 8.45 -24.64
C LEU A 273 -11.72 7.08 -25.32
N SER A 274 -12.90 6.55 -25.65
CA SER A 274 -13.08 5.19 -26.19
C SER A 274 -12.29 4.91 -27.49
N GLU A 275 -11.84 5.95 -28.20
CA GLU A 275 -11.04 5.86 -29.43
C GLU A 275 -9.52 5.85 -29.17
N GLN A 276 -9.09 6.14 -27.95
CA GLN A 276 -7.70 6.01 -27.48
C GLN A 276 -7.38 4.56 -27.04
N TYR A 277 -8.43 3.76 -26.87
CA TYR A 277 -8.46 2.36 -26.43
C TYR A 277 -8.79 1.44 -27.61
N GLY A 278 -8.47 0.14 -27.51
CA GLY A 278 -8.60 -0.77 -28.66
C GLY A 278 -8.49 -2.26 -28.29
N SER A 279 -8.30 -3.12 -29.30
CA SER A 279 -8.19 -4.55 -29.05
C SER A 279 -6.93 -4.91 -28.26
N PRO A 280 -7.03 -5.87 -27.31
CA PRO A 280 -5.91 -6.40 -26.54
C PRO A 280 -4.74 -6.85 -27.41
N ARG A 281 -3.54 -6.69 -26.89
CA ARG A 281 -2.29 -6.97 -27.60
C ARG A 281 -1.15 -7.22 -26.62
N VAL A 282 -0.13 -7.92 -27.10
CA VAL A 282 1.05 -8.25 -26.31
C VAL A 282 2.36 -7.96 -27.03
N LEU A 283 3.30 -7.42 -26.27
CA LEU A 283 4.72 -7.41 -26.57
C LEU A 283 5.42 -8.35 -25.58
N MET A 284 6.17 -9.33 -26.07
CA MET A 284 6.98 -10.24 -25.24
C MET A 284 8.35 -10.46 -25.86
N GLN A 285 9.37 -10.52 -25.00
CA GLN A 285 10.72 -10.95 -25.32
C GLN A 285 11.24 -11.86 -24.20
N LEU A 286 11.43 -13.15 -24.51
CA LEU A 286 12.14 -14.11 -23.68
C LEU A 286 13.60 -14.16 -24.11
N ASN A 287 14.47 -13.59 -23.28
CA ASN A 287 15.92 -13.69 -23.43
C ASN A 287 16.43 -14.92 -22.69
N ILE A 288 17.33 -15.67 -23.33
CA ILE A 288 18.01 -16.84 -22.77
C ILE A 288 19.51 -16.63 -22.93
N GLN A 289 20.26 -16.78 -21.85
CA GLN A 289 21.72 -16.83 -21.87
C GLN A 289 22.19 -18.22 -21.43
N TYR A 290 23.02 -18.83 -22.26
CA TYR A 290 23.58 -20.17 -22.04
C TYR A 290 24.94 -20.10 -21.31
N ILE A 291 25.34 -21.21 -20.69
CA ILE A 291 26.57 -21.35 -19.88
C ILE A 291 27.84 -21.20 -20.74
N ASP A 292 27.77 -21.45 -22.05
CA ASP A 292 28.86 -21.17 -23.00
C ASP A 292 28.98 -19.68 -23.39
N GLY A 293 28.10 -18.82 -22.87
CA GLY A 293 28.05 -17.39 -23.15
C GLY A 293 27.21 -17.00 -24.36
N THR A 294 26.66 -17.96 -25.12
CA THR A 294 25.73 -17.66 -26.23
C THR A 294 24.39 -17.13 -25.72
N LYS A 295 23.69 -16.37 -26.56
CA LYS A 295 22.38 -15.78 -26.26
C LYS A 295 21.36 -16.10 -27.35
N GLN A 296 20.10 -16.25 -26.94
CA GLN A 296 18.94 -16.43 -27.80
C GLN A 296 17.79 -15.56 -27.28
N SER A 297 17.02 -14.96 -28.19
CA SER A 297 15.77 -14.28 -27.85
C SER A 297 14.60 -14.91 -28.60
N ILE A 298 13.47 -15.07 -27.92
CA ILE A 298 12.19 -15.54 -28.49
C ILE A 298 11.19 -14.40 -28.30
N VAL A 299 10.64 -13.86 -29.39
CA VAL A 299 9.88 -12.62 -29.39
C VAL A 299 8.49 -12.77 -30.00
N THR A 300 7.56 -11.90 -29.61
CA THR A 300 6.29 -11.69 -30.34
C THR A 300 6.55 -11.10 -31.71
N ASN A 301 5.91 -11.68 -32.74
CA ASN A 301 5.96 -11.24 -34.14
C ASN A 301 4.85 -11.95 -34.94
N SER A 302 4.71 -11.59 -36.22
CA SER A 302 3.73 -12.16 -37.17
C SER A 302 3.82 -13.68 -37.45
N SER A 303 4.79 -14.42 -36.89
CA SER A 303 4.85 -15.89 -36.97
C SER A 303 4.07 -16.61 -35.85
N TRP A 304 3.65 -15.88 -34.80
CA TRP A 304 2.78 -16.43 -33.77
C TRP A 304 1.43 -16.81 -34.35
N LEU A 305 0.86 -17.91 -33.86
CA LEU A 305 -0.47 -18.39 -34.24
C LEU A 305 -1.48 -17.97 -33.17
N GLY A 306 -2.65 -17.51 -33.58
CA GLY A 306 -3.75 -17.18 -32.68
C GLY A 306 -5.07 -17.83 -33.05
N ARG A 307 -5.98 -17.88 -32.06
CA ARG A 307 -7.38 -18.33 -32.18
C ARG A 307 -8.25 -17.70 -31.09
N GLU A 308 -9.56 -17.93 -31.19
CA GLU A 308 -10.50 -17.71 -30.09
C GLU A 308 -10.48 -18.89 -29.10
N SER A 309 -10.52 -18.58 -27.81
CA SER A 309 -10.44 -19.56 -26.72
C SER A 309 -11.81 -20.02 -26.20
N GLU A 310 -11.79 -20.79 -25.11
CA GLU A 310 -12.92 -21.02 -24.21
C GLU A 310 -13.43 -19.75 -23.53
N HIS A 311 -12.62 -18.70 -23.35
CA HIS A 311 -13.07 -17.41 -22.83
C HIS A 311 -13.70 -16.59 -23.98
N ARG A 312 -15.03 -16.52 -24.00
CA ARG A 312 -15.81 -15.91 -25.08
C ARG A 312 -16.09 -14.42 -24.88
N TYR A 313 -16.15 -14.00 -23.62
CA TYR A 313 -16.36 -12.62 -23.22
C TYR A 313 -15.69 -12.38 -21.87
N ASP A 314 -15.14 -11.19 -21.67
CA ASP A 314 -14.74 -10.68 -20.37
C ASP A 314 -14.88 -9.16 -20.33
N SER A 315 -15.28 -8.65 -19.17
CA SER A 315 -15.44 -7.24 -18.87
C SER A 315 -15.26 -7.04 -17.37
N ILE A 316 -14.43 -6.08 -16.95
CA ILE A 316 -14.16 -5.83 -15.53
C ILE A 316 -15.45 -5.52 -14.76
N TYR A 317 -16.42 -4.88 -15.42
CA TYR A 317 -17.72 -4.56 -14.83
C TYR A 317 -18.75 -5.68 -14.96
N MET A 318 -18.78 -6.39 -16.09
CA MET A 318 -19.91 -7.25 -16.45
C MET A 318 -19.63 -8.75 -16.29
N GLY A 319 -18.45 -9.13 -15.82
CA GLY A 319 -18.07 -10.53 -15.66
C GLY A 319 -17.57 -11.20 -16.95
N THR A 320 -17.48 -12.52 -16.91
CA THR A 320 -16.97 -13.35 -18.02
C THR A 320 -18.00 -14.35 -18.54
N THR A 321 -17.87 -14.78 -19.80
CA THR A 321 -18.53 -15.97 -20.33
C THR A 321 -17.49 -16.97 -20.83
N MET A 322 -17.52 -18.20 -20.30
CA MET A 322 -16.60 -19.28 -20.64
C MET A 322 -17.35 -20.49 -21.21
N ASP A 323 -16.88 -21.03 -22.34
CA ASP A 323 -17.46 -22.19 -23.03
C ASP A 323 -16.48 -23.37 -23.03
N LEU A 324 -16.62 -24.27 -22.06
CA LEU A 324 -15.74 -25.43 -21.88
C LEU A 324 -15.87 -26.45 -23.02
N ARG A 325 -16.90 -26.34 -23.88
CA ARG A 325 -17.08 -27.22 -25.06
C ARG A 325 -16.01 -26.97 -26.13
N VAL A 326 -15.34 -25.80 -26.11
CA VAL A 326 -14.28 -25.45 -27.07
C VAL A 326 -12.88 -25.36 -26.47
N ALA A 327 -12.75 -25.58 -25.16
CA ALA A 327 -11.47 -25.66 -24.46
C ALA A 327 -10.53 -26.71 -25.08
N ARG A 328 -9.23 -26.51 -24.94
CA ARG A 328 -8.20 -27.40 -25.54
C ARG A 328 -7.06 -27.69 -24.57
N SER A 329 -7.03 -28.92 -24.09
CA SER A 329 -5.91 -29.44 -23.30
C SER A 329 -4.58 -29.24 -24.04
N CYS A 330 -3.57 -28.71 -23.34
CA CYS A 330 -2.23 -28.51 -23.87
C CYS A 330 -2.15 -27.58 -25.11
N TRP A 331 -3.06 -26.62 -25.31
CA TRP A 331 -3.05 -25.73 -26.49
C TRP A 331 -1.72 -24.96 -26.68
N SER A 332 -1.02 -24.64 -25.58
CA SER A 332 0.28 -23.98 -25.56
C SER A 332 1.49 -24.93 -25.58
N CYS A 333 1.30 -26.24 -25.75
CA CYS A 333 2.38 -27.25 -25.77
C CYS A 333 3.02 -27.40 -27.16
N ALA A 334 4.30 -27.78 -27.25
CA ALA A 334 5.03 -27.87 -28.52
C ALA A 334 4.38 -28.84 -29.52
N ASN A 335 3.93 -30.00 -29.02
CA ASN A 335 3.37 -31.10 -29.81
C ASN A 335 1.86 -30.96 -30.11
N PHE A 336 1.24 -29.84 -29.74
CA PHE A 336 -0.21 -29.65 -29.85
C PHE A 336 -0.69 -29.69 -31.31
N THR A 337 -1.70 -30.52 -31.57
CA THR A 337 -2.40 -30.58 -32.86
C THR A 337 -3.91 -30.55 -32.65
N ASP A 338 -4.60 -29.63 -33.32
CA ASP A 338 -6.07 -29.57 -33.35
C ASP A 338 -6.53 -29.61 -34.81
N ARG A 339 -7.34 -30.63 -35.16
CA ARG A 339 -7.87 -30.83 -36.51
C ARG A 339 -9.15 -30.02 -36.78
N TYR A 340 -9.66 -29.32 -35.78
CA TYR A 340 -10.95 -28.64 -35.77
C TYR A 340 -10.84 -27.14 -35.41
N SER A 341 -9.63 -26.57 -35.43
CA SER A 341 -9.36 -25.18 -35.05
C SER A 341 -8.68 -24.42 -36.19
N LEU A 342 -9.29 -23.30 -36.59
CA LEU A 342 -8.64 -22.30 -37.44
C LEU A 342 -7.65 -21.49 -36.58
N TRP A 343 -6.42 -21.99 -36.51
CA TRP A 343 -5.27 -21.16 -36.11
C TRP A 343 -4.88 -20.27 -37.29
N ILE A 344 -4.73 -18.98 -37.05
CA ILE A 344 -4.29 -17.98 -38.03
C ILE A 344 -3.03 -17.27 -37.53
N ASN A 345 -2.26 -16.62 -38.40
CA ASN A 345 -1.15 -15.79 -37.95
C ASN A 345 -1.66 -14.56 -37.19
N ALA A 346 -0.93 -14.14 -36.15
CA ALA A 346 -1.23 -12.93 -35.40
C ALA A 346 -0.90 -11.67 -36.20
N SER A 347 -1.74 -10.64 -36.09
CA SER A 347 -1.51 -9.35 -36.72
C SER A 347 -0.55 -8.52 -35.87
N ILE A 348 0.39 -7.83 -36.53
CA ILE A 348 1.18 -6.76 -35.91
C ILE A 348 0.27 -5.56 -35.67
N LEU A 349 0.35 -4.98 -34.49
CA LEU A 349 -0.47 -3.85 -34.03
C LEU A 349 0.43 -2.66 -33.64
N PRO A 350 -0.08 -1.41 -33.67
CA PRO A 350 0.68 -0.27 -33.18
C PRO A 350 0.87 -0.33 -31.66
N SER A 351 1.99 0.24 -31.20
CA SER A 351 2.25 0.50 -29.78
C SER A 351 1.10 1.30 -29.16
N PRO A 352 0.69 1.00 -27.91
CA PRO A 352 -0.21 1.87 -27.16
C PRO A 352 0.45 3.17 -26.71
N VAL A 353 1.79 3.20 -26.58
CA VAL A 353 2.56 4.33 -26.03
C VAL A 353 2.82 5.39 -27.10
N ASN A 354 2.54 6.65 -26.77
CA ASN A 354 2.86 7.80 -27.60
C ASN A 354 4.30 8.27 -27.30
N PHE A 355 5.29 7.53 -27.77
CA PHE A 355 6.71 7.85 -27.60
C PHE A 355 7.07 9.26 -28.13
N THR A 356 6.36 9.76 -29.15
CA THR A 356 6.55 11.12 -29.69
C THR A 356 6.06 12.24 -28.76
N ALA A 357 5.19 11.94 -27.79
CA ALA A 357 4.79 12.86 -26.73
C ALA A 357 5.62 12.69 -25.44
N GLY A 358 6.64 11.83 -25.44
CA GLY A 358 7.45 11.50 -24.26
C GLY A 358 6.92 10.32 -23.44
N GLY A 359 5.86 9.64 -23.91
CA GLY A 359 5.30 8.46 -23.24
C GLY A 359 6.29 7.30 -23.14
N GLN A 360 6.11 6.44 -22.14
CA GLN A 360 7.11 5.46 -21.70
C GLN A 360 6.61 4.01 -21.70
N LEU A 361 7.52 3.06 -21.92
CA LEU A 361 7.34 1.63 -21.65
C LEU A 361 8.27 1.28 -20.48
N SER A 362 7.72 1.16 -19.27
CA SER A 362 8.48 1.02 -18.02
C SER A 362 8.14 -0.25 -17.25
N LEU A 363 9.00 -0.64 -16.31
CA LEU A 363 8.73 -1.77 -15.43
C LEU A 363 7.54 -1.46 -14.51
N GLN A 364 6.67 -2.44 -14.28
CA GLN A 364 5.76 -2.45 -13.14
C GLN A 364 6.57 -2.77 -11.88
N PHE A 365 7.01 -1.71 -11.18
CA PHE A 365 7.76 -1.81 -9.93
C PHE A 365 6.86 -1.93 -8.68
N MET A 366 5.54 -1.78 -8.84
CA MET A 366 4.56 -2.16 -7.82
C MET A 366 4.27 -3.66 -7.88
N ASP A 367 3.99 -4.24 -6.72
CA ASP A 367 3.74 -5.67 -6.59
C ASP A 367 2.38 -6.02 -7.26
N PRO A 368 2.28 -7.16 -7.97
CA PRO A 368 1.17 -7.45 -8.87
C PRO A 368 -0.12 -7.81 -8.13
N ILE A 369 -1.26 -7.76 -8.84
CA ILE A 369 -2.50 -8.33 -8.30
C ILE A 369 -2.34 -9.85 -8.17
N ARG A 370 -2.68 -10.38 -7.00
CA ARG A 370 -2.63 -11.81 -6.68
C ARG A 370 -3.89 -12.29 -5.99
N ILE A 371 -4.03 -13.61 -5.96
CA ILE A 371 -5.00 -14.35 -5.15
C ILE A 371 -4.32 -15.37 -4.24
N GLY A 372 -5.02 -15.77 -3.18
CA GLY A 372 -4.57 -16.84 -2.29
C GLY A 372 -3.44 -16.41 -1.33
N PRO A 373 -2.67 -17.37 -0.77
CA PRO A 373 -1.61 -17.09 0.20
C PRO A 373 -0.50 -16.15 -0.29
N GLY A 374 -0.39 -15.93 -1.60
CA GLY A 374 0.58 -14.99 -2.18
C GLY A 374 0.14 -13.52 -2.17
N ALA A 375 -1.13 -13.22 -1.90
CA ALA A 375 -1.62 -11.84 -1.95
C ALA A 375 -1.26 -11.02 -0.71
N LEU A 376 -1.31 -11.61 0.49
CA LEU A 376 -1.04 -10.92 1.75
C LEU A 376 0.00 -11.67 2.60
N HIS A 377 1.19 -11.10 2.69
CA HIS A 377 2.22 -11.55 3.63
C HIS A 377 1.95 -10.94 5.03
N ILE A 378 2.31 -11.62 6.11
CA ILE A 378 2.17 -11.11 7.48
C ILE A 378 3.56 -10.82 8.06
N ALA A 379 3.86 -9.55 8.35
CA ALA A 379 5.13 -9.15 8.96
C ALA A 379 5.02 -8.94 10.49
N THR A 380 3.81 -8.70 11.00
CA THR A 380 3.54 -8.48 12.42
C THR A 380 3.67 -9.76 13.25
N SER A 381 4.12 -9.61 14.50
CA SER A 381 4.04 -10.66 15.53
C SER A 381 2.60 -10.89 16.01
N GLY A 382 1.76 -9.85 15.94
CA GLY A 382 0.31 -9.96 16.14
C GLY A 382 -0.34 -10.81 15.05
N ARG A 383 -1.13 -11.82 15.46
CA ARG A 383 -2.00 -12.57 14.55
C ARG A 383 -3.34 -11.84 14.45
N LEU A 384 -3.57 -11.14 13.34
CA LEU A 384 -4.89 -10.60 12.96
C LEU A 384 -5.82 -11.72 12.45
N GLY A 385 -6.02 -12.70 13.34
CA GLY A 385 -7.01 -13.76 13.23
C GLY A 385 -8.43 -13.22 13.46
N ASN A 386 -9.34 -14.09 13.87
CA ASN A 386 -10.60 -13.64 14.46
C ASN A 386 -10.31 -13.02 15.83
N VAL A 387 -10.31 -11.69 15.91
CA VAL A 387 -10.34 -10.96 17.19
C VAL A 387 -11.70 -11.22 17.85
N ASP A 388 -11.73 -11.48 19.15
CA ASP A 388 -13.00 -11.67 19.87
C ASP A 388 -13.91 -10.43 19.72
N GLY A 389 -15.22 -10.67 19.74
CA GLY A 389 -16.23 -9.63 19.46
C GLY A 389 -16.45 -9.33 17.97
N VAL A 390 -15.38 -9.26 17.18
CA VAL A 390 -15.39 -8.85 15.75
C VAL A 390 -16.18 -9.82 14.84
N LYS A 391 -16.61 -9.33 13.67
CA LYS A 391 -17.39 -10.02 12.64
C LYS A 391 -16.78 -9.80 11.25
N GLY A 392 -16.70 -10.87 10.48
CA GLY A 392 -16.10 -10.91 9.13
C GLY A 392 -15.33 -12.20 8.91
N ALA A 393 -14.48 -12.23 7.88
CA ALA A 393 -13.50 -13.30 7.64
C ALA A 393 -12.10 -12.86 8.11
N SER A 394 -11.21 -13.79 8.44
CA SER A 394 -9.85 -13.41 8.84
C SER A 394 -9.00 -13.08 7.63
N LEU A 395 -8.20 -12.01 7.75
CA LEU A 395 -7.13 -11.71 6.80
C LEU A 395 -6.08 -12.85 6.72
N THR A 396 -5.98 -13.67 7.77
CA THR A 396 -5.09 -14.84 7.82
C THR A 396 -5.65 -16.09 7.14
N ASP A 397 -6.90 -16.08 6.66
CA ASP A 397 -7.52 -17.18 5.88
C ASP A 397 -6.95 -17.29 4.44
N SER A 398 -5.73 -16.78 4.21
CA SER A 398 -5.00 -16.81 2.94
C SER A 398 -5.78 -16.24 1.75
N GLY A 399 -6.72 -15.31 1.98
CA GLY A 399 -7.57 -14.75 0.94
C GLY A 399 -8.51 -15.75 0.25
N VAL A 400 -8.78 -16.94 0.83
CA VAL A 400 -9.69 -17.95 0.27
C VAL A 400 -10.93 -18.10 1.14
N LEU A 401 -12.03 -17.45 0.75
CA LEU A 401 -13.30 -17.47 1.47
C LEU A 401 -14.19 -18.61 0.97
N LYS A 402 -14.92 -19.25 1.89
CA LYS A 402 -15.93 -20.27 1.59
C LYS A 402 -17.28 -19.89 2.21
N PRO A 403 -18.42 -20.23 1.59
CA PRO A 403 -19.72 -19.82 2.13
C PRO A 403 -19.96 -20.28 3.56
N ILE A 404 -20.22 -19.34 4.46
CA ILE A 404 -20.61 -19.65 5.85
C ILE A 404 -22.04 -20.20 5.90
N SER A 405 -22.95 -19.69 5.06
CA SER A 405 -24.33 -20.17 4.94
C SER A 405 -24.79 -20.31 3.49
N GLN A 406 -25.88 -21.07 3.29
CA GLN A 406 -26.56 -21.27 2.02
C GLN A 406 -28.07 -21.20 2.26
N ASP A 407 -28.75 -20.35 1.51
CA ASP A 407 -30.19 -20.44 1.25
C ASP A 407 -30.40 -21.35 0.03
N SER A 408 -31.52 -22.05 -0.01
CA SER A 408 -32.01 -22.79 -1.18
C SER A 408 -33.54 -22.85 -1.24
N VAL A 409 -34.23 -22.08 -0.39
CA VAL A 409 -35.68 -21.87 -0.40
C VAL A 409 -36.01 -20.70 -1.33
N ASN A 410 -35.19 -19.65 -1.30
CA ASN A 410 -35.36 -18.44 -2.12
C ASN A 410 -34.53 -18.45 -3.41
N GLY A 411 -33.73 -19.49 -3.64
CA GLY A 411 -32.67 -19.59 -4.65
C GLY A 411 -31.34 -20.00 -4.02
N GLN A 412 -30.36 -20.45 -4.82
CA GLN A 412 -29.03 -20.86 -4.34
C GLN A 412 -28.19 -19.63 -3.97
N VAL A 413 -28.48 -19.01 -2.83
CA VAL A 413 -27.76 -17.83 -2.32
C VAL A 413 -26.78 -18.24 -1.23
N PHE A 414 -25.55 -17.77 -1.34
CA PHE A 414 -24.44 -18.06 -0.46
C PHE A 414 -23.98 -16.76 0.23
N ASP A 415 -23.83 -16.79 1.55
CA ASP A 415 -23.18 -15.70 2.32
C ASP A 415 -21.73 -16.10 2.58
N LEU A 416 -20.77 -15.28 2.15
CA LEU A 416 -19.34 -15.45 2.41
C LEU A 416 -18.92 -14.90 3.78
N GLY A 417 -19.81 -14.21 4.50
CA GLY A 417 -19.59 -13.65 5.83
C GLY A 417 -18.82 -12.33 5.84
N GLN A 418 -18.22 -11.95 4.71
CA GLN A 418 -17.35 -10.80 4.50
C GLN A 418 -17.66 -10.16 3.15
N ASN A 419 -17.67 -8.84 3.06
CA ASN A 419 -17.63 -8.09 1.80
C ASN A 419 -16.18 -7.89 1.35
N PHE A 420 -15.85 -8.20 0.09
CA PHE A 420 -14.49 -8.11 -0.46
C PHE A 420 -14.47 -7.99 -1.98
N ALA A 421 -13.31 -7.68 -2.57
CA ALA A 421 -13.10 -7.67 -4.03
C ALA A 421 -12.50 -8.98 -4.54
N GLY A 422 -13.04 -9.54 -5.62
CA GLY A 422 -12.51 -10.78 -6.20
C GLY A 422 -13.50 -11.52 -7.09
N TRP A 423 -13.45 -12.85 -7.07
CA TRP A 423 -14.38 -13.71 -7.82
C TRP A 423 -14.54 -15.08 -7.16
N CYS A 424 -15.54 -15.85 -7.61
CA CYS A 424 -15.76 -17.21 -7.16
C CYS A 424 -15.41 -18.24 -8.24
N LYS A 425 -14.78 -19.32 -7.78
CA LYS A 425 -14.49 -20.54 -8.53
C LYS A 425 -15.52 -21.62 -8.16
N LEU A 426 -16.00 -22.32 -9.17
CA LEU A 426 -16.82 -23.51 -8.99
C LEU A 426 -16.01 -24.76 -9.33
N SER A 427 -16.00 -25.75 -8.43
CA SER A 427 -15.27 -27.01 -8.59
C SER A 427 -16.19 -28.23 -8.52
N SER A 428 -15.76 -29.34 -9.12
CA SER A 428 -16.45 -30.64 -9.13
C SER A 428 -17.87 -30.59 -9.72
N LEU A 429 -18.04 -29.85 -10.83
CA LEU A 429 -19.30 -29.70 -11.54
C LEU A 429 -19.65 -30.98 -12.31
N ASN A 430 -20.86 -31.50 -12.07
CA ASN A 430 -21.33 -32.79 -12.59
C ASN A 430 -22.70 -32.65 -13.30
N ALA A 431 -22.76 -31.80 -14.32
CA ALA A 431 -23.96 -31.51 -15.08
C ALA A 431 -23.88 -32.02 -16.54
N PRO A 432 -25.02 -32.14 -17.26
CA PRO A 432 -25.05 -32.45 -18.68
C PRO A 432 -24.29 -31.45 -19.57
N LYS A 433 -23.93 -31.90 -20.78
CA LYS A 433 -23.30 -31.05 -21.80
C LYS A 433 -24.21 -29.88 -22.19
N SER A 434 -23.63 -28.69 -22.26
CA SER A 434 -24.31 -27.40 -22.48
C SER A 434 -25.28 -26.98 -21.37
N THR A 435 -25.20 -27.54 -20.16
CA THR A 435 -25.71 -26.85 -18.97
C THR A 435 -24.98 -25.51 -18.85
N ILE A 436 -25.75 -24.44 -18.62
CA ILE A 436 -25.27 -23.08 -18.39
C ILE A 436 -25.42 -22.80 -16.90
N ILE A 437 -24.34 -22.45 -16.22
CA ILE A 437 -24.35 -22.00 -14.82
C ILE A 437 -24.00 -20.51 -14.81
N GLN A 438 -24.72 -19.73 -14.01
CA GLN A 438 -24.50 -18.30 -13.83
C GLN A 438 -24.22 -17.99 -12.37
N LEU A 439 -23.26 -17.10 -12.12
CA LEU A 439 -22.91 -16.55 -10.82
C LEU A 439 -23.22 -15.05 -10.83
N ARG A 440 -23.93 -14.56 -9.82
CA ARG A 440 -24.22 -13.13 -9.62
C ARG A 440 -23.77 -12.69 -8.24
N TYR A 441 -23.28 -11.46 -8.16
CA TYR A 441 -22.54 -10.96 -7.01
C TYR A 441 -23.24 -9.71 -6.43
N ALA A 442 -23.35 -9.62 -5.11
CA ALA A 442 -23.98 -8.49 -4.41
C ALA A 442 -23.35 -8.22 -3.03
N GLU A 443 -23.33 -6.96 -2.60
CA GLU A 443 -22.84 -6.58 -1.26
C GLU A 443 -23.90 -6.75 -0.16
N LEU A 444 -25.18 -6.69 -0.53
CA LEU A 444 -26.32 -6.55 0.38
C LEU A 444 -27.45 -7.53 0.04
N ARG A 445 -28.10 -8.03 1.09
CA ARG A 445 -29.33 -8.82 1.03
C ARG A 445 -30.45 -8.14 1.81
N TYR A 446 -31.66 -8.07 1.24
CA TYR A 446 -32.85 -7.62 1.95
C TYR A 446 -33.29 -8.63 3.02
N SER A 447 -33.48 -8.16 4.25
CA SER A 447 -33.99 -8.96 5.38
C SER A 447 -35.53 -9.04 5.41
N THR A 448 -36.23 -7.93 5.12
CA THR A 448 -37.70 -7.86 4.99
C THR A 448 -38.12 -6.75 4.02
N GLY A 449 -39.37 -6.76 3.54
CA GLY A 449 -39.98 -5.59 2.87
C GLY A 449 -40.88 -5.90 1.68
N LYS A 450 -41.56 -4.87 1.18
CA LYS A 450 -42.51 -4.94 0.05
C LYS A 450 -41.84 -5.22 -1.31
N ASN A 451 -40.51 -5.08 -1.39
CA ASN A 451 -39.69 -5.37 -2.55
C ASN A 451 -38.96 -6.73 -2.42
N GLY A 452 -39.27 -7.53 -1.40
CA GLY A 452 -38.68 -8.86 -1.20
C GLY A 452 -39.33 -9.96 -2.04
N ILE A 453 -38.58 -11.05 -2.26
CA ILE A 453 -38.87 -12.27 -3.05
C ILE A 453 -38.38 -12.22 -4.51
N ASP A 454 -38.33 -11.07 -5.18
CA ASP A 454 -37.61 -10.97 -6.46
C ASP A 454 -36.09 -11.18 -6.30
N PHE A 455 -35.45 -11.82 -7.29
CA PHE A 455 -34.01 -12.17 -7.33
C PHE A 455 -33.43 -12.70 -6.00
N ALA A 456 -34.15 -13.59 -5.33
CA ALA A 456 -33.78 -14.22 -4.05
C ALA A 456 -33.56 -13.24 -2.87
N GLY A 457 -33.97 -11.98 -3.02
CA GLY A 457 -33.78 -10.91 -2.05
C GLY A 457 -32.40 -10.25 -2.07
N LEU A 458 -31.58 -10.44 -3.12
CA LEU A 458 -30.31 -9.70 -3.27
C LEU A 458 -30.53 -8.27 -3.79
N TYR A 459 -29.69 -7.34 -3.36
CA TYR A 459 -29.73 -5.95 -3.81
C TYR A 459 -28.73 -5.70 -4.93
N TYR A 460 -29.18 -5.01 -5.99
CA TYR A 460 -28.37 -4.72 -7.19
C TYR A 460 -28.44 -3.24 -7.63
N GLU A 461 -29.22 -2.38 -6.97
CA GLU A 461 -29.39 -0.97 -7.42
C GLU A 461 -28.10 -0.16 -7.22
N ASN A 462 -27.31 -0.45 -6.18
CA ASN A 462 -26.02 0.20 -5.93
C ASN A 462 -24.91 -0.20 -6.92
N LEU A 463 -25.16 -1.21 -7.77
CA LEU A 463 -24.28 -1.57 -8.88
C LEU A 463 -24.47 -0.65 -10.11
N ALA A 464 -25.30 0.41 -10.00
CA ALA A 464 -25.48 1.43 -11.03
C ALA A 464 -25.83 0.87 -12.44
N SER A 465 -26.68 -0.16 -12.46
CA SER A 465 -27.29 -0.77 -13.66
C SER A 465 -26.36 -1.61 -14.57
N ILE A 466 -25.18 -2.04 -14.12
CA ILE A 466 -24.44 -3.12 -14.80
C ILE A 466 -24.92 -4.52 -14.41
N ALA A 467 -24.89 -5.45 -15.37
CA ALA A 467 -25.15 -6.86 -15.13
C ALA A 467 -23.87 -7.57 -14.66
N VAL A 468 -23.62 -7.54 -13.35
CA VAL A 468 -22.45 -8.17 -12.71
C VAL A 468 -22.66 -9.69 -12.64
N MET A 469 -22.17 -10.43 -13.66
CA MET A 469 -22.49 -11.85 -13.81
C MET A 469 -21.41 -12.65 -14.55
N ASP A 470 -20.91 -13.72 -13.92
CA ASP A 470 -20.09 -14.72 -14.61
C ASP A 470 -20.96 -15.87 -15.13
N THR A 471 -20.64 -16.41 -16.30
CA THR A 471 -21.37 -17.50 -16.96
C THR A 471 -20.42 -18.59 -17.46
N VAL A 472 -20.72 -19.86 -17.18
CA VAL A 472 -20.00 -21.01 -17.74
C VAL A 472 -20.94 -21.97 -18.47
N ILE A 473 -20.52 -22.44 -19.64
CA ILE A 473 -21.20 -23.46 -20.44
C ILE A 473 -20.37 -24.74 -20.37
N LEU A 474 -20.94 -25.80 -19.80
CA LEU A 474 -20.23 -27.04 -19.49
C LEU A 474 -20.10 -27.97 -20.70
N ASN A 475 -19.00 -28.74 -20.74
CA ASN A 475 -18.73 -29.74 -21.77
C ASN A 475 -19.46 -31.06 -21.52
N GLY A 476 -19.89 -31.32 -20.28
CA GLY A 476 -20.56 -32.54 -19.86
C GLY A 476 -19.61 -33.71 -19.66
N THR A 477 -18.37 -33.45 -19.25
CA THR A 477 -17.35 -34.49 -18.98
C THR A 477 -17.37 -34.98 -17.54
N GLY A 478 -18.01 -34.23 -16.64
CA GLY A 478 -17.99 -34.49 -15.20
C GLY A 478 -16.71 -33.98 -14.53
N ASN A 479 -16.82 -33.70 -13.23
CA ASN A 479 -15.80 -33.05 -12.41
C ASN A 479 -15.17 -31.79 -13.06
N GLU A 480 -16.00 -31.00 -13.75
CA GLU A 480 -15.56 -29.76 -14.41
C GLU A 480 -15.33 -28.63 -13.40
N THR A 481 -14.50 -27.66 -13.77
CA THR A 481 -14.11 -26.52 -12.91
C THR A 481 -14.22 -25.23 -13.71
N PHE A 482 -14.65 -24.16 -13.06
CA PHE A 482 -14.76 -22.81 -13.62
C PHE A 482 -14.06 -21.80 -12.70
N GLU A 483 -13.19 -20.96 -13.28
CA GLU A 483 -12.51 -19.85 -12.60
C GLU A 483 -12.40 -18.66 -13.58
N PRO A 484 -12.96 -17.48 -13.27
CA PRO A 484 -12.73 -16.25 -14.03
C PRO A 484 -11.25 -15.84 -14.07
N LEU A 485 -10.80 -15.24 -15.18
CA LEU A 485 -9.40 -14.81 -15.36
C LEU A 485 -9.21 -13.28 -15.43
N PHE A 486 -10.20 -12.55 -15.98
CA PHE A 486 -10.05 -11.16 -16.44
C PHE A 486 -11.20 -10.24 -15.98
N THR A 487 -11.78 -10.54 -14.82
CA THR A 487 -12.84 -9.76 -14.18
C THR A 487 -12.70 -9.86 -12.66
N TYR A 488 -13.29 -8.93 -11.93
CA TYR A 488 -13.50 -9.01 -10.49
C TYR A 488 -14.79 -8.29 -10.10
N HIS A 489 -15.28 -8.55 -8.90
CA HIS A 489 -16.53 -8.05 -8.36
C HIS A 489 -16.35 -7.69 -6.89
N GLY A 490 -17.04 -6.67 -6.38
CA GLY A 490 -17.14 -6.41 -4.95
C GLY A 490 -18.42 -7.03 -4.38
N PHE A 491 -18.32 -7.94 -3.41
CA PHE A 491 -19.48 -8.67 -2.90
C PHE A 491 -19.27 -9.34 -1.53
N ARG A 492 -20.40 -9.63 -0.89
CA ARG A 492 -20.53 -10.56 0.24
C ARG A 492 -21.42 -11.76 -0.10
N TYR A 493 -22.39 -11.58 -0.99
CA TYR A 493 -23.37 -12.59 -1.37
C TYR A 493 -23.15 -13.02 -2.82
N LEU A 494 -23.24 -14.34 -3.02
CA LEU A 494 -23.21 -14.99 -4.33
C LEU A 494 -24.57 -15.67 -4.56
N LEU A 495 -25.23 -15.38 -5.68
CA LEU A 495 -26.37 -16.16 -6.18
C LEU A 495 -25.89 -17.04 -7.35
N VAL A 496 -26.18 -18.33 -7.29
CA VAL A 496 -25.94 -19.27 -8.38
C VAL A 496 -27.27 -19.65 -9.06
N ASN A 497 -27.26 -19.78 -10.38
CA ASN A 497 -28.42 -20.17 -11.19
C ASN A 497 -28.03 -21.20 -12.25
N GLY A 498 -28.99 -22.04 -12.66
CA GLY A 498 -28.89 -22.92 -13.83
C GLY A 498 -28.50 -24.37 -13.53
N TYR A 499 -28.13 -24.70 -12.29
CA TYR A 499 -27.87 -26.08 -11.85
C TYR A 499 -28.08 -26.25 -10.34
N ASP A 500 -29.20 -26.86 -9.96
CA ASP A 500 -29.69 -26.87 -8.57
C ASP A 500 -28.81 -27.67 -7.56
N ASN A 501 -27.87 -28.49 -8.05
CA ASN A 501 -26.99 -29.32 -7.21
C ASN A 501 -25.65 -28.64 -6.85
N ILE A 502 -25.59 -27.30 -6.80
CA ILE A 502 -24.45 -26.58 -6.19
C ILE A 502 -24.69 -26.45 -4.69
N ASN A 503 -23.65 -26.76 -3.91
CA ASN A 503 -23.62 -26.54 -2.46
C ASN A 503 -22.33 -25.80 -2.07
N LYS A 504 -22.21 -25.44 -0.78
CA LYS A 504 -21.09 -24.64 -0.25
C LYS A 504 -19.70 -25.22 -0.54
N ASP A 505 -19.56 -26.55 -0.61
CA ASP A 505 -18.27 -27.22 -0.82
C ASP A 505 -17.81 -27.18 -2.29
N ASN A 506 -18.69 -26.81 -3.23
CA ASN A 506 -18.32 -26.55 -4.63
C ASN A 506 -17.64 -25.18 -4.82
N ILE A 507 -17.70 -24.29 -3.83
CA ILE A 507 -17.41 -22.86 -3.97
C ILE A 507 -16.16 -22.47 -3.18
N GLU A 508 -15.20 -21.87 -3.88
CA GLU A 508 -14.10 -21.12 -3.26
C GLU A 508 -14.07 -19.73 -3.89
N CYS A 509 -14.05 -18.67 -3.08
CA CYS A 509 -13.99 -17.30 -3.58
C CYS A 509 -12.69 -16.66 -3.14
N TYR A 510 -11.97 -16.09 -4.09
CA TYR A 510 -10.63 -15.54 -3.85
C TYR A 510 -10.73 -14.04 -3.69
N ASN A 511 -10.23 -13.52 -2.56
CA ASN A 511 -9.90 -12.10 -2.43
C ASN A 511 -8.72 -11.80 -3.37
N ALA A 512 -8.88 -10.78 -4.20
CA ALA A 512 -7.89 -10.36 -5.19
C ALA A 512 -7.49 -8.91 -4.92
N HIS A 513 -6.21 -8.67 -4.73
CA HIS A 513 -5.63 -7.35 -4.52
C HIS A 513 -4.15 -7.32 -4.93
N SER A 514 -3.57 -6.13 -5.07
CA SER A 514 -2.13 -5.93 -5.19
C SER A 514 -1.42 -6.54 -3.99
N GLU A 515 -0.39 -7.37 -4.27
CA GLU A 515 0.46 -8.03 -3.29
C GLU A 515 1.03 -7.01 -2.29
N THR A 516 1.04 -7.36 -0.99
CA THR A 516 1.56 -6.48 0.06
C THR A 516 1.89 -7.27 1.33
N LYS A 517 2.47 -6.57 2.32
CA LYS A 517 2.68 -7.07 3.68
C LYS A 517 1.77 -6.33 4.65
N LEU A 518 1.09 -7.06 5.52
CA LEU A 518 0.47 -6.53 6.73
C LEU A 518 1.61 -6.19 7.72
N ILE A 519 1.92 -4.91 7.84
CA ILE A 519 2.98 -4.35 8.71
C ILE A 519 2.42 -3.69 9.97
N GLY A 520 1.14 -3.30 9.95
CA GLY A 520 0.44 -2.79 11.11
C GLY A 520 -0.45 -3.85 11.77
N ASN A 521 -0.45 -3.86 13.09
CA ASN A 521 -1.44 -4.54 13.90
C ASN A 521 -1.93 -3.61 15.00
N PHE A 522 -3.24 -3.58 15.23
CA PHE A 522 -3.89 -2.82 16.30
C PHE A 522 -5.01 -3.66 16.93
N THR A 523 -5.01 -3.77 18.25
CA THR A 523 -6.11 -4.29 19.06
C THR A 523 -6.31 -3.46 20.31
N SER A 524 -7.53 -3.46 20.85
CA SER A 524 -7.93 -2.65 21.99
C SER A 524 -8.97 -3.33 22.87
N SER A 525 -9.26 -2.73 24.02
CA SER A 525 -10.33 -3.20 24.92
C SER A 525 -11.76 -2.90 24.43
N SER A 526 -11.95 -2.56 23.16
CA SER A 526 -13.25 -2.24 22.58
C SER A 526 -13.47 -3.00 21.27
N ASP A 527 -14.42 -3.93 21.28
CA ASP A 527 -14.91 -4.66 20.11
C ASP A 527 -15.34 -3.71 18.98
N ILE A 528 -15.81 -2.50 19.31
CA ILE A 528 -16.23 -1.47 18.35
C ILE A 528 -15.00 -0.93 17.60
N LEU A 529 -13.95 -0.52 18.31
CA LEU A 529 -12.71 -0.05 17.66
C LEU A 529 -12.02 -1.17 16.89
N ASN A 530 -12.05 -2.40 17.42
CA ASN A 530 -11.51 -3.59 16.77
C ASN A 530 -12.28 -3.92 15.47
N GLN A 531 -13.61 -3.73 15.43
CA GLN A 531 -14.43 -3.89 14.23
C GLN A 531 -14.21 -2.75 13.22
N ILE A 532 -13.98 -1.51 13.66
CA ILE A 532 -13.60 -0.40 12.75
C ILE A 532 -12.27 -0.73 12.07
N GLN A 533 -11.26 -1.17 12.84
CA GLN A 533 -9.97 -1.58 12.30
C GLN A 533 -10.10 -2.75 11.30
N HIS A 534 -10.91 -3.77 11.61
CA HIS A 534 -11.24 -4.86 10.68
C HIS A 534 -11.82 -4.34 9.36
N ASN A 535 -12.81 -3.44 9.45
CA ASN A 535 -13.51 -2.88 8.29
C ASN A 535 -12.58 -2.02 7.42
N ILE A 536 -11.69 -1.24 8.02
CA ILE A 536 -10.65 -0.45 7.33
C ILE A 536 -9.72 -1.37 6.51
N LEU A 537 -9.18 -2.41 7.15
CA LEU A 537 -8.24 -3.34 6.50
C LEU A 537 -8.88 -4.05 5.29
N TRP A 538 -10.11 -4.55 5.43
CA TRP A 538 -10.82 -5.21 4.32
C TRP A 538 -11.23 -4.24 3.21
N SER A 539 -11.64 -3.00 3.54
CA SER A 539 -11.91 -1.97 2.53
C SER A 539 -10.66 -1.60 1.74
N GLN A 540 -9.51 -1.47 2.42
CA GLN A 540 -8.27 -1.06 1.78
C GLN A 540 -7.74 -2.14 0.82
N LEU A 541 -7.74 -3.41 1.24
CA LEU A 541 -7.35 -4.51 0.34
C LEU A 541 -8.30 -4.62 -0.85
N SER A 542 -9.62 -4.56 -0.61
CA SER A 542 -10.63 -4.63 -1.68
C SER A 542 -10.44 -3.57 -2.77
N ASN A 543 -9.91 -2.41 -2.39
CA ASN A 543 -9.71 -1.27 -3.26
C ASN A 543 -8.27 -1.11 -3.75
N SER A 544 -7.37 -2.05 -3.44
CA SER A 544 -5.97 -1.99 -3.88
C SER A 544 -5.76 -2.78 -5.17
N MET A 545 -6.42 -2.38 -6.26
CA MET A 545 -6.49 -3.13 -7.52
C MET A 545 -5.61 -2.54 -8.63
N SER A 546 -4.28 -2.55 -8.44
CA SER A 546 -3.26 -1.82 -9.23
C SER A 546 -3.37 -0.29 -9.19
N LEU A 547 -4.46 0.21 -8.60
CA LEU A 547 -4.82 1.59 -8.30
C LEU A 547 -5.59 1.57 -6.96
N PRO A 548 -5.52 2.62 -6.13
CA PRO A 548 -6.44 2.81 -5.02
C PRO A 548 -7.80 3.23 -5.59
N THR A 549 -8.76 2.31 -5.69
CA THR A 549 -10.09 2.56 -6.27
C THR A 549 -11.08 3.05 -5.23
N ASP A 550 -11.96 3.99 -5.58
CA ASP A 550 -13.12 4.39 -4.76
C ASP A 550 -13.87 3.18 -4.18
N CYS A 551 -14.30 2.28 -5.07
CA CYS A 551 -15.03 1.08 -4.73
C CYS A 551 -14.79 -0.07 -5.74
N PRO A 552 -15.07 -1.34 -5.38
CA PRO A 552 -14.71 -2.50 -6.20
C PRO A 552 -15.86 -3.14 -6.99
N GLN A 553 -17.11 -2.70 -6.82
CA GLN A 553 -18.31 -3.40 -7.33
C GLN A 553 -18.96 -2.73 -8.56
N ARG A 554 -19.23 -1.42 -8.53
CA ARG A 554 -20.06 -0.71 -9.52
C ARG A 554 -19.29 -0.40 -10.80
N ASN A 555 -19.92 0.31 -11.75
CA ASN A 555 -19.34 0.73 -13.03
C ASN A 555 -18.43 1.97 -12.91
N GLU A 556 -17.62 2.01 -11.86
CA GLU A 556 -16.70 3.10 -11.52
C GLU A 556 -15.29 2.54 -11.35
N ARG A 557 -14.82 2.28 -10.13
CA ARG A 557 -13.52 1.64 -9.83
C ARG A 557 -12.37 2.46 -10.40
N ARG A 558 -12.22 3.67 -9.87
CA ARG A 558 -11.36 4.75 -10.36
C ARG A 558 -10.37 5.17 -9.29
N GLY A 559 -9.17 5.53 -9.73
CA GLY A 559 -8.17 6.17 -8.88
C GLY A 559 -8.55 7.61 -8.53
N TRP A 560 -9.63 7.80 -7.77
CA TRP A 560 -10.07 9.09 -7.25
C TRP A 560 -9.05 9.59 -6.22
N MET A 561 -8.52 10.78 -6.48
CA MET A 561 -7.36 11.29 -5.75
C MET A 561 -7.71 11.73 -4.33
N GLY A 562 -8.89 12.31 -4.08
CA GLY A 562 -9.32 12.72 -2.73
C GLY A 562 -9.34 11.55 -1.76
N ASP A 563 -10.01 10.47 -2.16
CA ASP A 563 -10.14 9.21 -1.44
C ASP A 563 -8.76 8.65 -1.06
N ALA A 564 -7.88 8.51 -2.05
CA ALA A 564 -6.51 8.01 -1.90
C ALA A 564 -5.59 8.96 -1.10
N GLY A 565 -5.86 10.26 -1.14
CA GLY A 565 -5.15 11.29 -0.39
C GLY A 565 -5.61 11.44 1.06
N LEU A 566 -6.84 11.03 1.37
CA LEU A 566 -7.39 10.97 2.72
C LEU A 566 -7.03 9.67 3.44
N SER A 567 -6.90 8.56 2.70
CA SER A 567 -6.67 7.20 3.24
C SER A 567 -5.20 6.75 3.24
N ILE A 568 -4.25 7.61 2.89
CA ILE A 568 -2.84 7.20 2.74
C ILE A 568 -2.16 6.91 4.09
N ASP A 569 -2.47 7.67 5.14
CA ASP A 569 -1.72 7.61 6.40
C ASP A 569 -2.00 6.31 7.16
N GLU A 570 -3.26 5.92 7.33
CA GLU A 570 -3.60 4.63 7.92
C GLU A 570 -3.24 3.47 6.99
N THR A 571 -3.25 3.67 5.67
CA THR A 571 -2.82 2.61 4.75
C THR A 571 -1.34 2.30 4.91
N LEU A 572 -0.48 3.31 5.08
CA LEU A 572 0.95 3.11 5.33
C LEU A 572 1.27 2.62 6.76
N PHE A 573 0.42 2.92 7.75
CA PHE A 573 0.52 2.24 9.06
C PHE A 573 0.20 0.74 8.98
N ASN A 574 -0.76 0.35 8.14
CA ASN A 574 -1.26 -1.03 8.08
C ASN A 574 -0.53 -1.91 7.06
N PHE A 575 -0.16 -1.37 5.90
CA PHE A 575 0.30 -2.14 4.73
C PHE A 575 1.56 -1.56 4.08
N ASP A 576 2.45 -2.45 3.63
CA ASP A 576 3.63 -2.11 2.82
C ASP A 576 3.21 -1.80 1.37
N TYR A 577 2.52 -0.68 1.17
CA TYR A 577 2.04 -0.20 -0.13
C TYR A 577 2.90 0.93 -0.73
N VAL A 578 4.17 1.04 -0.31
CA VAL A 578 5.10 2.09 -0.77
C VAL A 578 5.24 2.12 -2.29
N ASN A 579 5.53 0.98 -2.93
CA ASN A 579 5.65 0.91 -4.39
C ASN A 579 4.31 1.13 -5.12
N PHE A 580 3.19 0.71 -4.52
CA PHE A 580 1.84 0.87 -5.06
C PHE A 580 1.45 2.36 -5.14
N TYR A 581 1.66 3.13 -4.07
CA TYR A 581 1.44 4.58 -4.11
C TYR A 581 2.52 5.35 -4.89
N LEU A 582 3.75 4.83 -4.99
CA LEU A 582 4.74 5.39 -5.93
C LEU A 582 4.34 5.20 -7.40
N ASN A 583 3.65 4.12 -7.76
CA ASN A 583 3.02 3.97 -9.08
C ASN A 583 1.89 5.00 -9.26
N PHE A 584 1.02 5.17 -8.26
CA PHE A 584 -0.04 6.18 -8.28
C PHE A 584 0.49 7.62 -8.45
N LEU A 585 1.48 8.03 -7.65
CA LEU A 585 2.17 9.32 -7.80
C LEU A 585 2.86 9.48 -9.16
N THR A 586 3.44 8.41 -9.71
CA THR A 586 4.02 8.46 -11.06
C THR A 586 2.93 8.75 -12.09
N MET A 587 1.74 8.14 -11.99
CA MET A 587 0.60 8.48 -12.85
C MET A 587 0.05 9.88 -12.63
N ILE A 588 0.05 10.41 -11.40
CA ILE A 588 -0.30 11.82 -11.16
C ILE A 588 0.67 12.74 -11.92
N SER A 589 1.97 12.46 -11.86
CA SER A 589 2.98 13.19 -12.63
C SER A 589 2.86 12.99 -14.14
N ASP A 590 2.49 11.80 -14.62
CA ASP A 590 2.33 11.49 -16.06
C ASP A 590 1.09 12.16 -16.69
N ASN A 591 0.09 12.52 -15.87
CA ASN A 591 -1.15 13.16 -16.32
C ASN A 591 -1.22 14.66 -15.99
N GLN A 592 -0.21 15.24 -15.32
CA GLN A 592 -0.18 16.67 -14.98
C GLN A 592 -0.05 17.54 -16.24
N SER A 593 -0.82 18.62 -16.32
CA SER A 593 -0.78 19.55 -17.47
C SER A 593 0.50 20.41 -17.47
N PRO A 594 0.91 20.98 -18.63
CA PRO A 594 2.01 21.94 -18.71
C PRO A 594 1.83 23.17 -17.80
N GLU A 595 0.59 23.52 -17.48
CA GLU A 595 0.18 24.59 -16.56
C GLU A 595 0.10 24.13 -15.10
N GLY A 596 0.57 22.93 -14.78
CA GLY A 596 0.63 22.36 -13.42
C GLY A 596 -0.67 21.77 -12.90
N ALA A 597 -1.74 21.74 -13.69
CA ALA A 597 -3.02 21.20 -13.25
C ALA A 597 -2.98 19.65 -13.15
N VAL A 598 -3.48 19.09 -12.05
CA VAL A 598 -3.81 17.65 -11.93
C VAL A 598 -5.32 17.44 -12.06
N SER A 599 -5.75 16.20 -12.25
CA SER A 599 -7.16 15.80 -12.40
C SER A 599 -7.73 15.13 -11.14
N ASP A 600 -9.06 15.07 -11.01
CA ASP A 600 -9.71 14.38 -9.87
C ASP A 600 -9.42 12.86 -9.84
N THR A 601 -9.24 12.24 -11.01
CA THR A 601 -8.87 10.83 -11.14
C THR A 601 -7.58 10.64 -11.93
N VAL A 602 -6.84 9.57 -11.60
CA VAL A 602 -5.82 9.00 -12.49
C VAL A 602 -5.97 7.46 -12.60
N PRO A 603 -5.90 6.86 -13.80
CA PRO A 603 -5.91 7.48 -15.13
C PRO A 603 -7.16 8.36 -15.37
N PHE A 604 -6.96 9.56 -15.92
CA PHE A 604 -8.02 10.58 -15.95
C PHE A 604 -9.19 10.17 -16.85
N THR A 605 -10.27 9.76 -16.21
CA THR A 605 -11.44 9.16 -16.88
C THR A 605 -12.76 9.68 -16.35
N VAL A 606 -12.81 10.23 -15.13
CA VAL A 606 -13.99 10.95 -14.59
C VAL A 606 -13.54 12.12 -13.69
N GLY A 607 -14.45 13.05 -13.40
CA GLY A 607 -14.18 14.29 -12.66
C GLY A 607 -13.55 15.39 -13.51
N PHE A 608 -12.90 16.35 -12.86
CA PHE A 608 -12.45 17.61 -13.44
C PHE A 608 -10.91 17.69 -13.58
N SER A 609 -10.46 18.67 -14.37
CA SER A 609 -9.06 19.08 -14.51
C SER A 609 -9.03 20.59 -14.86
N PRO A 610 -8.46 21.48 -14.02
CA PRO A 610 -7.89 21.22 -12.70
C PRO A 610 -8.87 20.50 -11.75
N ALA A 611 -8.33 19.65 -10.88
CA ALA A 611 -9.08 18.92 -9.85
C ALA A 611 -9.76 19.87 -8.84
N ASP A 612 -10.76 19.38 -8.11
CA ASP A 612 -11.12 19.99 -6.82
C ASP A 612 -9.86 20.06 -5.95
N PRO A 613 -9.58 21.17 -5.24
CA PRO A 613 -8.40 21.25 -4.39
C PRO A 613 -8.26 20.09 -3.39
N ASN A 614 -9.38 19.52 -2.91
CA ASN A 614 -9.40 18.38 -1.98
C ASN A 614 -9.11 17.02 -2.65
N TRP A 615 -9.12 16.96 -3.99
CA TRP A 615 -8.66 15.82 -4.76
C TRP A 615 -7.21 16.03 -5.21
N GLY A 616 -6.89 17.19 -5.82
CA GLY A 616 -5.54 17.48 -6.31
C GLY A 616 -4.44 17.49 -5.23
N THR A 617 -4.78 17.90 -4.00
CA THR A 617 -3.95 17.82 -2.79
C THR A 617 -3.34 16.44 -2.53
N ALA A 618 -3.90 15.35 -3.07
CA ALA A 618 -3.33 14.01 -2.93
C ALA A 618 -1.91 13.90 -3.50
N TYR A 619 -1.57 14.71 -4.52
CA TYR A 619 -0.19 14.77 -5.04
C TYR A 619 0.81 15.20 -3.95
N VAL A 620 0.41 16.17 -3.12
CA VAL A 620 1.20 16.68 -2.00
C VAL A 620 1.14 15.71 -0.81
N THR A 621 -0.07 15.25 -0.48
CA THR A 621 -0.36 14.48 0.73
C THR A 621 0.22 13.07 0.68
N ILE A 622 0.11 12.36 -0.47
CA ILE A 622 0.69 11.03 -0.64
C ILE A 622 2.22 11.11 -0.67
N THR A 623 2.79 12.14 -1.32
CA THR A 623 4.25 12.38 -1.31
C THR A 623 4.76 12.66 0.10
N TRP A 624 4.01 13.39 0.93
CA TRP A 624 4.37 13.65 2.32
C TRP A 624 4.39 12.38 3.16
N TYR A 625 3.29 11.62 3.19
CA TYR A 625 3.20 10.45 4.06
C TYR A 625 4.11 9.30 3.62
N LEU A 626 4.37 9.11 2.32
CA LEU A 626 5.40 8.18 1.87
C LEU A 626 6.79 8.53 2.42
N TYR A 627 7.15 9.82 2.46
CA TYR A 627 8.38 10.26 3.12
C TYR A 627 8.31 10.08 4.64
N GLU A 628 7.19 10.40 5.30
CA GLU A 628 7.07 10.34 6.75
C GLU A 628 7.12 8.90 7.31
N HIS A 629 6.61 7.92 6.56
CA HIS A 629 6.62 6.51 6.95
C HIS A 629 7.92 5.77 6.57
N THR A 630 8.64 6.21 5.53
CA THR A 630 9.87 5.54 5.06
C THR A 630 11.17 6.24 5.44
N GLY A 631 11.17 7.57 5.55
CA GLY A 631 12.37 8.39 5.60
C GLY A 631 12.97 8.75 4.23
N ASP A 632 12.41 8.26 3.11
CA ASP A 632 12.99 8.43 1.78
C ASP A 632 12.81 9.85 1.22
N ILE A 633 13.85 10.67 1.40
CA ILE A 633 13.92 12.03 0.85
C ILE A 633 13.82 12.07 -0.68
N THR A 634 14.21 11.02 -1.39
CA THR A 634 14.21 10.99 -2.87
C THR A 634 12.80 10.97 -3.45
N ILE A 635 11.80 10.55 -2.65
CA ILE A 635 10.37 10.64 -2.99
C ILE A 635 9.95 12.12 -3.08
N ILE A 636 10.37 12.96 -2.12
CA ILE A 636 10.14 14.42 -2.21
C ILE A 636 10.88 14.98 -3.41
N GLU A 637 12.20 14.70 -3.56
CA GLU A 637 13.01 15.21 -4.68
C GLU A 637 12.41 14.90 -6.06
N LYS A 638 11.83 13.71 -6.24
CA LYS A 638 11.23 13.28 -7.52
C LYS A 638 9.99 14.10 -7.89
N TYR A 639 9.12 14.42 -6.93
CA TYR A 639 7.81 15.04 -7.21
C TYR A 639 7.71 16.53 -6.85
N TYR A 640 8.71 17.09 -6.16
CA TYR A 640 8.76 18.48 -5.67
C TYR A 640 8.34 19.53 -6.72
N THR A 641 8.91 19.45 -7.93
CA THR A 641 8.61 20.41 -9.01
C THR A 641 7.16 20.32 -9.50
N GLY A 642 6.58 19.11 -9.55
CA GLY A 642 5.18 18.91 -9.93
C GLY A 642 4.21 19.40 -8.87
N ILE A 643 4.52 19.15 -7.59
CA ILE A 643 3.81 19.72 -6.44
C ILE A 643 3.85 21.25 -6.46
N GLN A 644 5.02 21.84 -6.72
CA GLN A 644 5.14 23.29 -6.86
C GLN A 644 4.26 23.82 -8.01
N ALA A 645 4.26 23.15 -9.16
CA ALA A 645 3.45 23.55 -10.32
C ALA A 645 1.94 23.48 -10.03
N TRP A 646 1.49 22.50 -9.24
CA TRP A 646 0.12 22.39 -8.72
C TRP A 646 -0.23 23.54 -7.78
N ILE A 647 0.63 23.86 -6.81
CA ILE A 647 0.39 24.96 -5.87
C ILE A 647 0.41 26.32 -6.58
N ASP A 648 1.33 26.53 -7.53
CA ASP A 648 1.33 27.71 -8.39
C ASP A 648 0.08 27.73 -9.32
N CYS A 649 -0.53 26.59 -9.65
CA CYS A 649 -1.82 26.51 -10.36
C CYS A 649 -2.99 26.96 -9.47
N LEU A 650 -3.13 26.40 -8.26
CA LEU A 650 -4.10 26.87 -7.26
C LEU A 650 -3.92 28.37 -6.96
N THR A 651 -2.67 28.85 -6.92
CA THR A 651 -2.36 30.28 -6.75
C THR A 651 -2.93 31.13 -7.88
N ARG A 652 -2.91 30.66 -9.13
CA ARG A 652 -3.50 31.36 -10.29
C ARG A 652 -5.03 31.39 -10.23
N GLU A 653 -5.68 30.33 -9.74
CA GLU A 653 -7.14 30.34 -9.57
C GLU A 653 -7.57 31.23 -8.41
N TYR A 654 -6.88 31.15 -7.27
CA TYR A 654 -7.02 32.07 -6.13
C TYR A 654 -6.93 33.54 -6.56
N GLN A 655 -5.94 33.90 -7.38
CA GLN A 655 -5.74 35.28 -7.86
C GLN A 655 -6.89 35.84 -8.72
N LYS A 656 -7.80 35.00 -9.24
CA LYS A 656 -8.98 35.45 -10.01
C LYS A 656 -10.17 35.81 -9.12
N THR A 657 -10.31 35.18 -7.96
CA THR A 657 -11.57 35.19 -7.18
C THR A 657 -11.43 35.51 -5.69
N GLY A 658 -10.25 35.30 -5.09
CA GLY A 658 -10.05 35.30 -3.64
C GLY A 658 -10.61 34.04 -2.97
N LEU A 659 -10.17 33.74 -1.74
CA LEU A 659 -10.55 32.50 -1.04
C LEU A 659 -12.07 32.39 -0.84
N ALA A 660 -12.74 33.52 -0.57
CA ALA A 660 -14.19 33.61 -0.38
C ALA A 660 -15.03 33.15 -1.59
N LYS A 661 -14.41 32.96 -2.76
CA LYS A 661 -15.02 32.46 -4.01
C LYS A 661 -14.07 31.51 -4.76
N MET A 662 -13.24 30.76 -4.03
CA MET A 662 -12.42 29.72 -4.62
C MET A 662 -13.31 28.61 -5.20
N TYR A 663 -12.91 28.02 -6.32
CA TYR A 663 -13.69 27.00 -6.98
C TYR A 663 -13.68 25.68 -6.18
N TYR A 664 -14.76 24.92 -6.32
CA TYR A 664 -14.97 23.60 -5.74
C TYR A 664 -15.84 22.77 -6.70
N TYR A 665 -15.82 21.45 -6.57
CA TYR A 665 -16.71 20.54 -7.28
C TYR A 665 -17.42 19.57 -6.33
N TRP A 666 -16.73 19.09 -5.30
CA TRP A 666 -17.22 18.03 -4.40
C TRP A 666 -17.43 18.52 -2.97
N GLY A 667 -16.60 19.44 -2.48
CA GLY A 667 -16.68 19.97 -1.11
C GLY A 667 -16.35 18.92 -0.04
N ASP A 668 -17.00 19.00 1.12
CA ASP A 668 -16.89 18.00 2.19
C ASP A 668 -17.83 16.81 1.89
N TRP A 669 -17.43 15.95 0.96
CA TRP A 669 -18.29 14.91 0.40
C TRP A 669 -18.84 13.94 1.46
N ALA A 670 -20.07 13.45 1.24
CA ALA A 670 -20.81 12.57 2.15
C ALA A 670 -21.16 13.13 3.55
N THR A 671 -21.37 14.45 3.68
CA THR A 671 -21.92 15.06 4.91
C THR A 671 -23.27 14.51 5.35
N VAL A 672 -23.55 14.54 6.65
CA VAL A 672 -24.92 14.40 7.21
C VAL A 672 -25.66 15.73 7.24
N GLN A 673 -24.92 16.84 7.42
CA GLN A 673 -25.41 18.21 7.39
C GLN A 673 -24.70 18.99 6.27
N GLU A 674 -25.45 19.49 5.29
CA GLU A 674 -24.89 20.28 4.18
C GLU A 674 -24.18 21.54 4.69
N THR A 675 -23.06 21.88 4.04
CA THR A 675 -22.24 23.07 4.37
C THR A 675 -22.55 24.21 3.42
N SER A 676 -22.80 25.42 3.92
CA SER A 676 -23.30 26.53 3.10
C SER A 676 -22.23 27.28 2.30
N ASN A 677 -20.94 27.07 2.59
CA ASN A 677 -19.83 27.66 1.84
C ASN A 677 -18.65 26.68 1.67
N THR A 678 -18.81 25.78 0.71
CA THR A 678 -17.78 24.82 0.25
C THR A 678 -16.46 25.47 -0.21
N SER A 679 -16.43 26.78 -0.55
CA SER A 679 -15.19 27.49 -0.85
C SER A 679 -14.19 27.45 0.32
N LEU A 680 -14.67 27.31 1.56
CA LEU A 680 -13.83 27.10 2.75
C LEU A 680 -13.08 25.76 2.67
N VAL A 681 -13.74 24.71 2.19
CA VAL A 681 -13.16 23.35 2.07
C VAL A 681 -12.06 23.34 0.99
N SER A 682 -12.28 24.03 -0.13
CA SER A 682 -11.26 24.21 -1.17
C SER A 682 -10.10 25.10 -0.71
N ALA A 683 -10.39 26.17 0.04
CA ALA A 683 -9.35 26.98 0.67
C ALA A 683 -8.53 26.19 1.70
N TYR A 684 -9.17 25.29 2.46
CA TYR A 684 -8.50 24.42 3.44
C TYR A 684 -7.42 23.56 2.79
N ALA A 685 -7.75 22.86 1.70
CA ALA A 685 -6.77 22.06 0.96
C ALA A 685 -5.61 22.91 0.40
N TYR A 686 -5.91 24.09 -0.15
CA TYR A 686 -4.87 24.98 -0.68
C TYR A 686 -3.93 25.51 0.41
N LEU A 687 -4.44 25.90 1.59
CA LEU A 687 -3.58 26.26 2.72
C LEU A 687 -2.77 25.05 3.23
N ARG A 688 -3.37 23.86 3.28
CA ARG A 688 -2.67 22.61 3.66
C ARG A 688 -1.52 22.30 2.70
N ASP A 689 -1.77 22.36 1.39
CA ASP A 689 -0.75 22.11 0.36
C ASP A 689 0.42 23.09 0.47
N VAL A 690 0.14 24.39 0.64
CA VAL A 690 1.18 25.42 0.86
C VAL A 690 1.99 25.14 2.13
N TYR A 691 1.34 24.76 3.23
CA TYR A 691 2.04 24.45 4.49
C TYR A 691 2.94 23.20 4.36
N THR A 692 2.40 22.10 3.82
CA THR A 692 3.16 20.87 3.60
C THR A 692 4.32 21.10 2.63
N PHE A 693 4.15 21.93 1.61
CA PHE A 693 5.22 22.28 0.67
C PHE A 693 6.31 23.17 1.29
N ILE A 694 6.00 24.01 2.29
CA ILE A 694 7.04 24.69 3.08
C ILE A 694 7.89 23.64 3.80
N ASN A 695 7.27 22.67 4.47
CA ASN A 695 8.00 21.61 5.19
C ASN A 695 8.88 20.77 4.24
N MET A 696 8.37 20.41 3.05
CA MET A 696 9.16 19.77 1.98
C MET A 696 10.33 20.66 1.52
N SER A 697 10.10 21.97 1.36
CA SER A 697 11.13 22.94 0.98
C SER A 697 12.22 23.08 2.03
N GLU A 698 11.89 23.01 3.33
CA GLU A 698 12.85 23.00 4.42
C GLU A 698 13.69 21.72 4.43
N ILE A 699 13.07 20.54 4.22
CA ILE A 699 13.77 19.25 4.10
C ILE A 699 14.77 19.28 2.93
N LEU A 700 14.39 19.86 1.79
CA LEU A 700 15.27 20.04 0.62
C LEU A 700 16.17 21.30 0.69
N ASN A 701 16.21 22.01 1.83
CA ASN A 701 17.02 23.21 2.08
C ASN A 701 16.81 24.36 1.07
N GLN A 702 15.61 24.48 0.49
CA GLN A 702 15.24 25.46 -0.54
C GLN A 702 14.85 26.81 0.09
N THR A 703 15.81 27.50 0.72
CA THR A 703 15.58 28.69 1.57
C THR A 703 14.71 29.79 0.95
N ASP A 704 14.88 30.06 -0.34
CA ASP A 704 14.19 31.14 -1.03
C ASP A 704 12.73 30.74 -1.34
N ILE A 705 12.50 29.44 -1.55
CA ILE A 705 11.18 28.85 -1.73
C ILE A 705 10.44 28.81 -0.39
N VAL A 706 11.10 28.40 0.69
CA VAL A 706 10.58 28.50 2.07
C VAL A 706 10.11 29.93 2.37
N GLN A 707 10.91 30.94 2.03
CA GLN A 707 10.53 32.35 2.19
C GLN A 707 9.33 32.75 1.31
N LYS A 708 9.32 32.41 0.01
CA LYS A 708 8.19 32.67 -0.91
C LYS A 708 6.88 32.11 -0.35
N TYR A 709 6.86 30.81 -0.02
CA TYR A 709 5.63 30.15 0.38
C TYR A 709 5.23 30.45 1.82
N THR A 710 6.16 30.77 2.74
CA THR A 710 5.82 31.29 4.08
C THR A 710 5.13 32.66 3.99
N GLN A 711 5.54 33.52 3.06
CA GLN A 711 4.86 34.81 2.83
C GLN A 711 3.46 34.58 2.22
N LEU A 712 3.33 33.69 1.24
CA LEU A 712 2.03 33.31 0.67
C LEU A 712 1.11 32.72 1.75
N TYR A 713 1.58 31.78 2.57
CA TYR A 713 0.81 31.18 3.66
C TYR A 713 0.28 32.25 4.61
N LYS A 714 1.12 33.20 5.04
CA LYS A 714 0.72 34.31 5.92
C LYS A 714 -0.28 35.28 5.26
N GLN A 715 -0.25 35.44 3.94
CA GLN A 715 -1.32 36.15 3.22
C GLN A 715 -2.64 35.34 3.25
N LEU A 716 -2.55 34.04 2.99
CA LEU A 716 -3.71 33.15 2.91
C LEU A 716 -4.38 32.91 4.25
N THR A 717 -3.66 32.76 5.37
CA THR A 717 -4.28 32.60 6.71
C THR A 717 -5.07 33.84 7.12
N ASN A 718 -4.49 35.03 6.92
CA ASN A 718 -5.15 36.32 7.15
C ASN A 718 -6.37 36.52 6.24
N GLU A 719 -6.30 36.10 4.98
CA GLU A 719 -7.46 36.14 4.09
C GLU A 719 -8.54 35.13 4.50
N PHE A 720 -8.18 33.89 4.84
CA PHE A 720 -9.11 32.83 5.25
C PHE A 720 -9.92 33.26 6.47
N HIS A 721 -9.26 33.75 7.52
CA HIS A 721 -9.96 34.28 8.70
C HIS A 721 -10.89 35.45 8.31
N ARG A 722 -10.40 36.44 7.55
CA ARG A 722 -11.20 37.60 7.11
C ARG A 722 -12.37 37.23 6.18
N ALA A 723 -12.25 36.16 5.41
CA ALA A 723 -13.24 35.71 4.43
C ALA A 723 -14.36 34.86 5.07
N PHE A 724 -14.02 34.06 6.07
CA PHE A 724 -14.90 33.01 6.58
C PHE A 724 -15.27 33.12 8.06
N TYR A 725 -14.54 33.88 8.89
CA TYR A 725 -14.90 34.03 10.31
C TYR A 725 -16.13 34.94 10.48
N ASN A 726 -17.16 34.41 11.13
CA ASN A 726 -18.43 35.09 11.35
C ASN A 726 -18.51 35.59 12.80
N ALA A 727 -18.06 36.83 13.02
CA ALA A 727 -18.00 37.47 14.33
C ALA A 727 -19.38 37.66 15.02
N ALA A 728 -20.50 37.41 14.34
CA ALA A 728 -21.84 37.45 14.94
C ALA A 728 -22.19 36.14 15.68
N VAL A 729 -21.58 35.01 15.31
CA VAL A 729 -21.75 33.71 15.97
C VAL A 729 -20.49 33.24 16.72
N GLY A 730 -19.32 33.78 16.36
CA GLY A 730 -18.03 33.46 17.00
C GLY A 730 -17.31 32.24 16.41
N GLY A 731 -17.83 31.68 15.31
CA GLY A 731 -17.28 30.55 14.56
C GLY A 731 -17.09 30.87 13.08
N TYR A 732 -16.85 29.84 12.27
CA TYR A 732 -16.65 29.98 10.81
C TYR A 732 -17.95 29.73 10.04
N VAL A 733 -18.20 30.58 9.04
CA VAL A 733 -19.34 30.56 8.09
C VAL A 733 -20.71 30.46 8.79
N ASP A 734 -21.22 29.23 8.92
CA ASP A 734 -22.55 28.83 9.34
C ASP A 734 -22.55 28.07 10.66
N GLU A 735 -21.48 28.24 11.45
CA GLU A 735 -21.18 27.61 12.74
C GLU A 735 -21.18 26.07 12.74
N SER A 736 -21.34 25.41 11.59
CA SER A 736 -21.33 23.94 11.48
C SER A 736 -20.00 23.31 11.89
N GLN A 737 -20.08 22.06 12.35
CA GLN A 737 -18.92 21.28 12.79
C GLN A 737 -17.79 21.30 11.75
N ALA A 738 -18.10 20.98 10.48
CA ALA A 738 -17.12 20.91 9.40
C ALA A 738 -16.35 22.23 9.19
N MET A 739 -17.04 23.37 9.16
CA MET A 739 -16.41 24.68 8.93
C MET A 739 -15.47 25.07 10.08
N ASN A 740 -15.84 24.76 11.32
CA ASN A 740 -15.01 25.01 12.49
C ASN A 740 -13.82 24.02 12.60
N ILE A 741 -14.03 22.73 12.31
CA ILE A 741 -12.97 21.70 12.32
C ILE A 741 -11.88 22.06 11.31
N LEU A 742 -12.23 22.34 10.05
CA LEU A 742 -11.27 22.65 9.00
C LEU A 742 -10.47 23.92 9.30
N ALA A 743 -11.10 24.93 9.90
CA ALA A 743 -10.39 26.13 10.37
C ALA A 743 -9.43 25.83 11.55
N LEU A 744 -9.88 25.09 12.57
CA LEU A 744 -9.08 24.73 13.74
C LEU A 744 -7.93 23.77 13.43
N ALA A 745 -8.07 22.95 12.38
CA ALA A 745 -7.07 22.00 11.92
C ALA A 745 -5.83 22.67 11.29
N LEU A 746 -5.97 23.89 10.75
CA LEU A 746 -4.87 24.63 10.13
C LEU A 746 -4.07 25.47 11.16
N PRO A 747 -2.73 25.45 11.10
CA PRO A 747 -1.88 26.41 11.82
C PRO A 747 -2.24 27.87 11.50
N ASP A 748 -2.13 28.75 12.50
CA ASP A 748 -2.29 30.22 12.41
C ASP A 748 -3.58 30.79 11.75
N VAL A 749 -4.54 29.95 11.35
CA VAL A 749 -5.80 30.36 10.70
C VAL A 749 -6.84 30.86 11.70
N VAL A 750 -6.90 30.26 12.89
CA VAL A 750 -7.76 30.74 13.99
C VAL A 750 -6.88 31.52 14.97
N PRO A 751 -7.07 32.85 15.12
CA PRO A 751 -6.25 33.66 16.03
C PRO A 751 -6.26 33.11 17.45
N THR A 752 -5.12 33.16 18.15
CA THR A 752 -4.95 32.57 19.49
C THR A 752 -5.98 33.07 20.50
N SER A 753 -6.38 34.34 20.40
CA SER A 753 -7.42 34.97 21.24
C SER A 753 -8.86 34.55 20.93
N LEU A 754 -9.08 33.79 19.85
CA LEU A 754 -10.39 33.27 19.42
C LEU A 754 -10.42 31.74 19.37
N ARG A 755 -9.27 31.05 19.39
CA ARG A 755 -9.18 29.58 19.26
C ARG A 755 -10.02 28.84 20.30
N GLU A 756 -9.94 29.26 21.56
CA GLU A 756 -10.75 28.69 22.64
C GLU A 756 -12.25 28.93 22.43
N THR A 757 -12.66 30.08 21.87
CA THR A 757 -14.07 30.37 21.55
C THR A 757 -14.59 29.44 20.45
N VAL A 758 -13.84 29.32 19.34
CA VAL A 758 -14.21 28.46 18.19
C VAL A 758 -14.22 26.98 18.59
N LEU A 759 -13.25 26.55 19.41
CA LEU A 759 -13.20 25.19 19.95
C LEU A 759 -14.40 24.91 20.87
N ASN A 760 -14.71 25.81 21.81
CA ASN A 760 -15.86 25.63 22.71
C ASN A 760 -17.21 25.61 21.95
N LEU A 761 -17.34 26.33 20.84
CA LEU A 761 -18.51 26.23 19.95
C LEU A 761 -18.60 24.83 19.31
N LEU A 762 -17.52 24.34 18.71
CA LEU A 762 -17.46 23.00 18.11
C LEU A 762 -17.76 21.89 19.12
N ILE A 763 -17.13 21.93 20.30
CA ILE A 763 -17.33 20.95 21.38
C ILE A 763 -18.78 20.99 21.88
N LYS A 764 -19.38 22.18 21.99
CA LYS A 764 -20.78 22.35 22.37
C LYS A 764 -21.74 21.80 21.33
N ASP A 765 -21.51 22.03 20.03
CA ASP A 765 -22.30 21.43 18.94
C ASP A 765 -22.24 19.90 19.05
N ILE A 766 -21.05 19.31 18.94
CA ILE A 766 -20.85 17.85 19.01
C ILE A 766 -21.53 17.26 20.26
N THR A 767 -21.39 17.89 21.43
CA THR A 767 -21.99 17.39 22.69
C THR A 767 -23.52 17.58 22.75
N THR A 768 -24.08 18.56 22.03
CA THR A 768 -25.55 18.80 21.97
C THR A 768 -26.21 17.92 20.91
N THR A 769 -25.55 17.77 19.77
CA THR A 769 -25.97 16.95 18.62
C THR A 769 -25.76 15.46 18.87
N GLY A 770 -24.81 15.09 19.75
CA GLY A 770 -24.45 13.72 20.10
C GLY A 770 -23.45 13.07 19.13
N HIS A 771 -23.45 13.52 17.88
CA HIS A 771 -22.76 12.87 16.77
C HIS A 771 -21.96 13.87 15.90
N PHE A 772 -21.11 13.33 15.04
CA PHE A 772 -20.44 14.09 13.99
C PHE A 772 -21.36 14.28 12.77
N THR A 773 -21.39 15.48 12.17
CA THR A 773 -22.30 15.80 11.05
C THR A 773 -21.64 16.07 9.70
N GLY A 774 -20.31 16.13 9.65
CA GLY A 774 -19.55 16.43 8.43
C GLY A 774 -19.29 15.22 7.51
N GLY A 775 -18.43 15.44 6.51
CA GLY A 775 -18.05 14.49 5.46
C GLY A 775 -16.60 14.04 5.55
N ILE A 776 -16.08 13.51 4.44
CA ILE A 776 -14.76 12.85 4.36
C ILE A 776 -13.58 13.80 4.57
N VAL A 777 -13.73 15.09 4.27
CA VAL A 777 -12.66 16.08 4.40
C VAL A 777 -12.56 16.58 5.84
N SER A 778 -13.69 16.78 6.52
CA SER A 778 -13.71 17.24 7.91
C SER A 778 -13.59 16.12 8.96
N VAL A 779 -13.92 14.86 8.64
CA VAL A 779 -13.72 13.71 9.55
C VAL A 779 -12.24 13.37 9.75
N ALA A 780 -11.41 13.48 8.69
CA ALA A 780 -10.00 13.13 8.75
C ALA A 780 -9.21 13.92 9.82
N PRO A 781 -9.35 15.26 9.95
CA PRO A 781 -8.76 16.00 11.05
C PRO A 781 -9.54 15.92 12.38
N LEU A 782 -10.78 15.43 12.44
CA LEU A 782 -11.65 15.48 13.63
C LEU A 782 -11.01 14.81 14.87
N TYR A 783 -10.72 13.50 14.78
CA TYR A 783 -10.23 12.74 15.93
C TYR A 783 -8.82 13.18 16.39
N PRO A 784 -7.86 13.46 15.46
CA PRO A 784 -6.61 14.13 15.81
C PRO A 784 -6.80 15.51 16.47
N LEU A 785 -7.68 16.37 15.94
CA LEU A 785 -7.97 17.69 16.50
C LEU A 785 -8.51 17.57 17.92
N LEU A 786 -9.60 16.83 18.14
CA LEU A 786 -10.20 16.64 19.46
C LEU A 786 -9.18 16.11 20.47
N SER A 787 -8.34 15.15 20.07
CA SER A 787 -7.33 14.57 20.97
C SER A 787 -6.17 15.52 21.28
N ARG A 788 -5.75 16.34 20.30
CA ARG A 788 -4.67 17.32 20.46
C ARG A 788 -5.08 18.52 21.31
N GLU A 789 -6.32 19.02 21.16
CA GLU A 789 -6.82 20.15 21.94
C GLU A 789 -7.40 19.74 23.32
N GLY A 790 -7.12 18.52 23.81
CA GLY A 790 -7.46 18.07 25.17
C GLY A 790 -8.84 17.43 25.35
N HIS A 791 -9.59 17.20 24.27
CA HIS A 791 -10.94 16.60 24.27
C HIS A 791 -10.92 15.11 23.86
N HIS A 792 -9.90 14.36 24.26
CA HIS A 792 -9.71 12.96 23.86
C HIS A 792 -10.87 12.03 24.27
N ASP A 793 -11.44 12.21 25.46
CA ASP A 793 -12.65 11.49 25.91
C ASP A 793 -13.84 11.68 24.95
N LEU A 794 -13.96 12.83 24.27
CA LEU A 794 -15.02 13.09 23.28
C LEU A 794 -14.72 12.39 21.95
N ALA A 795 -13.45 12.38 21.52
CA ALA A 795 -13.02 11.61 20.35
C ALA A 795 -13.30 10.10 20.52
N LEU A 796 -13.02 9.56 21.71
CA LEU A 796 -13.40 8.19 22.08
C LEU A 796 -14.92 7.99 22.08
N LYS A 797 -15.70 8.87 22.70
CA LYS A 797 -17.16 8.76 22.73
C LYS A 797 -17.79 8.74 21.32
N LEU A 798 -17.26 9.54 20.39
CA LEU A 798 -17.68 9.53 18.97
C LEU A 798 -17.24 8.27 18.21
N ALA A 799 -16.04 7.74 18.50
CA ALA A 799 -15.54 6.51 17.85
C ALA A 799 -16.22 5.23 18.39
N LEU A 800 -16.78 5.28 19.60
CA LEU A 800 -17.47 4.20 20.29
C LEU A 800 -19.00 4.21 20.11
N ASP A 801 -19.56 5.23 19.46
CA ASP A 801 -21.00 5.31 19.20
C ASP A 801 -21.43 4.26 18.15
N THR A 802 -22.61 3.69 18.36
CA THR A 802 -23.27 2.69 17.49
C THR A 802 -24.59 3.18 16.91
N SER A 803 -25.00 4.41 17.22
CA SER A 803 -26.19 5.07 16.70
C SER A 803 -25.86 5.99 15.51
N TYR A 804 -26.86 6.32 14.69
CA TYR A 804 -26.65 7.10 13.47
C TYR A 804 -26.52 8.60 13.76
N PRO A 805 -25.53 9.31 13.18
CA PRO A 805 -24.42 8.85 12.35
C PRO A 805 -23.15 8.46 13.14
N SER A 806 -22.58 7.29 12.84
CA SER A 806 -21.30 6.85 13.40
C SER A 806 -20.67 5.72 12.57
N TYR A 807 -19.40 5.40 12.83
CA TYR A 807 -18.77 4.18 12.31
C TYR A 807 -19.43 2.91 12.89
N GLY A 808 -19.78 2.91 14.19
CA GLY A 808 -20.41 1.75 14.82
C GLY A 808 -21.79 1.43 14.23
N TYR A 809 -22.56 2.44 13.82
CA TYR A 809 -23.82 2.26 13.12
C TYR A 809 -23.70 1.43 11.82
N MET A 810 -22.56 1.50 11.12
CA MET A 810 -22.33 0.68 9.92
C MET A 810 -22.42 -0.83 10.22
N PHE A 811 -22.00 -1.26 11.42
CA PHE A 811 -22.05 -2.67 11.82
C PHE A 811 -23.08 -3.00 12.91
N HIS A 812 -23.76 -1.99 13.45
CA HIS A 812 -24.80 -2.09 14.48
C HIS A 812 -26.12 -1.45 13.98
N ASN A 813 -26.76 -2.12 13.00
CA ASN A 813 -28.04 -1.73 12.41
C ASN A 813 -28.90 -2.98 12.09
N ASP A 814 -30.19 -2.77 11.84
CA ASP A 814 -31.19 -3.83 11.56
C ASP A 814 -31.10 -4.44 10.14
N ILE A 815 -30.08 -4.06 9.35
CA ILE A 815 -29.95 -4.37 7.93
C ILE A 815 -28.93 -5.49 7.74
N GLN A 816 -27.68 -5.19 8.07
CA GLN A 816 -26.50 -5.99 7.82
C GLN A 816 -25.35 -5.42 8.65
N ASN A 817 -24.67 -6.28 9.41
CA ASN A 817 -23.39 -5.96 10.01
C ASN A 817 -22.35 -5.75 8.89
N ALA A 818 -21.86 -4.52 8.72
CA ALA A 818 -20.79 -4.19 7.79
C ALA A 818 -19.46 -4.78 8.22
N THR A 819 -18.76 -5.39 7.27
CA THR A 819 -17.40 -5.94 7.45
C THR A 819 -16.35 -5.15 6.65
N THR A 820 -16.78 -3.99 6.13
CA THR A 820 -16.06 -3.00 5.31
C THR A 820 -16.67 -1.64 5.62
N THR A 821 -15.91 -0.56 5.47
CA THR A 821 -16.41 0.83 5.54
C THR A 821 -17.31 1.17 4.34
N TRP A 822 -18.30 2.04 4.58
CA TRP A 822 -19.32 2.43 3.59
C TRP A 822 -19.05 3.81 2.97
N GLU A 823 -19.65 4.09 1.81
CA GLU A 823 -19.59 5.39 1.15
C GLU A 823 -20.38 6.50 1.86
N LEU A 824 -21.43 6.14 2.60
CA LEU A 824 -22.30 7.06 3.32
C LEU A 824 -22.51 6.58 4.76
N TRP A 825 -22.79 7.54 5.65
CA TRP A 825 -23.17 7.25 7.04
C TRP A 825 -24.52 6.51 7.19
N ASN A 826 -25.36 6.47 6.15
CA ASN A 826 -26.67 5.80 6.15
C ASN A 826 -26.84 4.79 5.01
N THR A 827 -27.75 3.82 5.18
CA THR A 827 -28.02 2.75 4.19
C THR A 827 -29.48 2.29 4.07
N LEU A 828 -30.43 2.77 4.90
CA LEU A 828 -31.86 2.49 4.73
C LEU A 828 -32.77 3.66 5.19
N PRO A 829 -34.05 3.72 4.73
CA PRO A 829 -34.71 2.79 3.80
C PRO A 829 -35.31 3.48 2.55
N GLN A 830 -34.54 3.63 1.47
CA GLN A 830 -34.96 3.53 0.05
C GLN A 830 -33.84 3.96 -0.91
N GLY A 831 -33.52 3.14 -1.93
CA GLY A 831 -32.75 3.57 -3.10
C GLY A 831 -31.29 3.93 -2.87
N ALA A 832 -30.56 3.15 -2.06
CA ALA A 832 -29.12 3.31 -1.89
C ALA A 832 -28.38 3.07 -3.21
N ARG A 833 -27.91 4.14 -3.85
CA ARG A 833 -27.02 4.07 -5.03
C ARG A 833 -25.55 3.81 -4.66
N SER A 834 -25.29 3.58 -3.38
CA SER A 834 -23.98 3.80 -2.76
C SER A 834 -23.22 2.53 -2.40
N SER A 835 -21.90 2.63 -2.41
CA SER A 835 -20.97 1.54 -2.14
C SER A 835 -20.98 1.14 -0.66
N LEU A 836 -20.95 -0.18 -0.39
CA LEU A 836 -20.74 -0.74 0.95
C LEU A 836 -19.27 -1.17 1.17
N ASN A 837 -18.36 -0.72 0.32
CA ASN A 837 -16.93 -1.01 0.37
C ASN A 837 -16.15 0.19 -0.22
N HIS A 838 -15.81 1.16 0.63
CA HIS A 838 -15.23 2.44 0.21
C HIS A 838 -14.25 2.98 1.25
N HIS A 839 -13.00 3.25 0.85
CA HIS A 839 -11.90 3.55 1.79
C HIS A 839 -11.78 5.03 2.21
N MET A 840 -12.56 5.96 1.64
CA MET A 840 -12.42 7.40 1.91
C MET A 840 -12.71 7.83 3.37
N PHE A 841 -13.48 7.03 4.12
CA PHE A 841 -13.71 7.23 5.55
C PHE A 841 -12.68 6.55 6.47
N ASN A 842 -11.65 5.88 5.92
CA ASN A 842 -10.70 5.07 6.71
C ASN A 842 -9.73 5.90 7.57
N SER A 843 -9.61 7.21 7.35
CA SER A 843 -8.63 8.11 7.99
C SER A 843 -8.61 8.07 9.54
N ILE A 844 -9.69 7.62 10.20
CA ILE A 844 -9.73 7.31 11.63
C ILE A 844 -8.70 6.23 12.04
N GLY A 845 -8.30 5.33 11.15
CA GLY A 845 -7.28 4.30 11.41
C GLY A 845 -5.92 4.90 11.76
N ALA A 846 -5.56 6.06 11.22
CA ALA A 846 -4.32 6.76 11.55
C ALA A 846 -4.35 7.27 12.99
N TRP A 847 -5.53 7.67 13.49
CA TRP A 847 -5.74 8.07 14.87
C TRP A 847 -5.56 6.89 15.85
N PHE A 848 -5.89 5.66 15.44
CA PHE A 848 -5.60 4.46 16.25
C PHE A 848 -4.09 4.28 16.49
N TYR A 849 -3.25 4.46 15.47
CA TYR A 849 -1.80 4.38 15.63
C TYR A 849 -1.20 5.63 16.30
N ARG A 850 -1.44 6.83 15.76
CA ARG A 850 -0.81 8.08 16.23
C ARG A 850 -1.29 8.56 17.61
N TYR A 851 -2.53 8.26 18.01
CA TYR A 851 -3.11 8.79 19.26
C TYR A 851 -3.48 7.69 20.26
N LEU A 852 -4.17 6.61 19.87
CA LEU A 852 -4.52 5.54 20.83
C LEU A 852 -3.29 4.70 21.22
N ALA A 853 -2.45 4.31 20.26
CA ALA A 853 -1.15 3.71 20.53
C ALA A 853 -0.02 4.75 20.70
N GLY A 854 -0.20 5.98 20.21
CA GLY A 854 0.75 7.08 20.38
C GLY A 854 1.96 7.06 19.43
N ILE A 855 1.95 6.24 18.37
CA ILE A 855 3.12 6.02 17.49
C ILE A 855 3.20 7.14 16.43
N GLU A 856 4.18 8.03 16.60
CA GLU A 856 4.49 9.13 15.67
C GLU A 856 5.89 8.91 15.06
N LEU A 857 5.97 8.75 13.73
CA LEU A 857 7.18 8.24 13.05
C LEU A 857 8.23 9.33 12.71
N ASN A 858 7.81 10.54 12.37
CA ASN A 858 8.68 11.68 12.03
C ASN A 858 9.78 11.34 10.99
N ALA A 859 9.44 10.67 9.88
CA ALA A 859 10.39 10.21 8.86
C ALA A 859 11.51 9.31 9.42
N LEU A 860 11.18 8.55 10.48
CA LEU A 860 12.04 7.66 11.26
C LEU A 860 13.28 8.33 11.90
N ARG A 861 13.36 9.68 11.86
CA ARG A 861 14.48 10.46 12.44
C ARG A 861 14.45 10.50 13.96
N THR A 862 13.26 10.42 14.55
CA THR A 862 13.01 10.29 16.00
C THR A 862 11.59 9.77 16.16
N ILE A 863 11.45 8.55 16.69
CA ILE A 863 10.12 8.02 17.03
C ILE A 863 9.62 8.75 18.27
N THR A 864 8.35 9.16 18.29
CA THR A 864 7.67 9.56 19.52
C THR A 864 6.60 8.53 19.85
N ILE A 865 6.56 8.10 21.11
CA ILE A 865 5.53 7.22 21.68
C ILE A 865 4.76 8.04 22.71
N TYR A 866 3.60 8.58 22.33
CA TYR A 866 2.78 9.45 23.18
C TYR A 866 1.31 8.97 23.20
N PRO A 867 1.01 7.87 23.90
CA PRO A 867 -0.35 7.33 23.92
C PRO A 867 -1.27 8.29 24.67
N ARG A 868 -2.38 8.66 24.02
CA ARG A 868 -3.43 9.49 24.64
C ARG A 868 -4.26 8.66 25.58
N MET A 869 -4.47 9.20 26.78
CA MET A 869 -5.12 8.51 27.89
C MET A 869 -6.48 9.17 28.16
N SER A 870 -7.51 8.35 28.26
CA SER A 870 -8.83 8.78 28.73
C SER A 870 -8.79 9.08 30.23
N TYR A 871 -9.52 10.10 30.69
CA TYR A 871 -9.83 10.25 32.11
C TYR A 871 -10.91 9.26 32.55
N ASP A 872 -11.83 8.93 31.64
CA ASP A 872 -12.88 7.93 31.82
C ASP A 872 -12.40 6.53 31.44
N VAL A 873 -12.04 5.73 32.45
CA VAL A 873 -11.55 4.35 32.31
C VAL A 873 -12.61 3.40 31.71
N ALA A 874 -13.89 3.79 31.67
CA ALA A 874 -14.93 2.98 31.02
C ALA A 874 -14.89 3.05 29.49
N LEU A 875 -14.20 4.03 28.89
CA LEU A 875 -14.08 4.17 27.43
C LEU A 875 -13.01 3.25 26.83
N LEU A 876 -11.84 3.17 27.48
CA LEU A 876 -10.70 2.39 26.99
C LEU A 876 -9.77 1.98 28.14
N THR A 877 -9.47 0.69 28.25
CA THR A 877 -8.64 0.14 29.34
C THR A 877 -7.29 -0.38 28.87
N HIS A 878 -7.16 -0.80 27.62
CA HIS A 878 -5.89 -1.22 27.02
C HIS A 878 -5.87 -1.03 25.50
N VAL A 879 -4.67 -0.87 24.96
CA VAL A 879 -4.34 -0.86 23.53
C VAL A 879 -3.04 -1.63 23.33
N LYS A 880 -2.96 -2.40 22.25
CA LYS A 880 -1.75 -3.08 21.78
C LYS A 880 -1.60 -2.81 20.29
N ALA A 881 -0.47 -2.21 19.89
CA ALA A 881 -0.13 -1.95 18.50
C ALA A 881 1.29 -2.36 18.15
N GLU A 882 1.48 -2.71 16.88
CA GLU A 882 2.77 -2.98 16.25
C GLU A 882 2.79 -2.33 14.86
N VAL A 883 3.92 -1.72 14.49
CA VAL A 883 4.19 -1.19 13.14
C VAL A 883 5.58 -1.63 12.72
N VAL A 884 5.68 -2.44 11.67
CA VAL A 884 6.95 -2.95 11.14
C VAL A 884 7.50 -1.98 10.09
N THR A 885 8.38 -1.08 10.53
CA THR A 885 9.04 -0.08 9.68
C THR A 885 10.23 -0.67 8.93
N ILE A 886 10.81 0.10 7.99
CA ILE A 886 12.03 -0.28 7.28
C ILE A 886 13.26 -0.44 8.22
N GLU A 887 13.27 0.23 9.37
CA GLU A 887 14.33 0.14 10.39
C GLU A 887 14.04 -0.94 11.46
N GLY A 888 12.79 -1.42 11.57
CA GLY A 888 12.38 -2.51 12.45
C GLY A 888 10.97 -2.36 13.04
N SER A 889 10.57 -3.33 13.86
CA SER A 889 9.27 -3.32 14.56
C SER A 889 9.26 -2.30 15.71
N ILE A 890 8.28 -1.39 15.67
CA ILE A 890 7.89 -0.52 16.77
C ILE A 890 6.67 -1.18 17.43
N ARG A 891 6.70 -1.37 18.76
CA ARG A 891 5.56 -1.92 19.51
C ARG A 891 5.17 -1.00 20.66
N VAL A 892 3.87 -0.91 20.91
CA VAL A 892 3.30 -0.23 22.08
C VAL A 892 2.17 -1.08 22.65
N GLU A 893 2.22 -1.34 23.96
CA GLU A 893 1.15 -2.01 24.69
C GLU A 893 0.95 -1.30 26.02
N TRP A 894 -0.23 -0.74 26.25
CA TRP A 894 -0.56 -0.10 27.52
C TRP A 894 -1.82 -0.69 28.15
N SER A 895 -1.88 -0.63 29.48
CA SER A 895 -3.05 -1.09 30.25
C SER A 895 -3.25 -0.25 31.50
N ARG A 896 -4.49 0.20 31.70
CA ARG A 896 -4.93 1.03 32.83
C ARG A 896 -5.25 0.12 34.02
N LEU A 897 -4.32 0.01 34.96
CA LEU A 897 -4.41 -0.88 36.12
C LEU A 897 -5.31 -0.33 37.24
N SER A 898 -5.47 0.99 37.29
CA SER A 898 -6.43 1.68 38.16
C SER A 898 -6.79 3.05 37.56
N VAL A 899 -7.69 3.79 38.22
CA VAL A 899 -7.98 5.20 37.89
C VAL A 899 -6.73 6.10 37.84
N ASN A 900 -5.63 5.73 38.48
CA ASN A 900 -4.42 6.56 38.61
C ASN A 900 -3.10 5.83 38.29
N VAL A 901 -3.15 4.63 37.71
CA VAL A 901 -1.96 3.81 37.38
C VAL A 901 -2.09 3.20 35.98
N VAL A 902 -1.05 3.35 35.16
CA VAL A 902 -0.93 2.72 33.83
C VAL A 902 0.40 1.99 33.71
N THR A 903 0.38 0.83 33.05
CA THR A 903 1.59 0.17 32.54
C THR A 903 1.72 0.46 31.05
N LEU A 904 2.96 0.67 30.57
CA LEU A 904 3.31 0.93 29.18
C LEU A 904 4.56 0.11 28.83
N SER A 905 4.38 -0.94 28.04
CA SER A 905 5.44 -1.75 27.46
C SER A 905 5.68 -1.31 26.02
N ILE A 906 6.95 -1.16 25.62
CA ILE A 906 7.34 -0.73 24.27
C ILE A 906 8.52 -1.54 23.73
N THR A 907 8.58 -1.66 22.40
CA THR A 907 9.77 -2.10 21.65
C THR A 907 10.17 -0.99 20.70
N ILE A 908 11.41 -0.50 20.81
CA ILE A 908 12.02 0.47 19.89
C ILE A 908 13.11 -0.25 19.08
N PRO A 909 13.09 -0.19 17.73
CA PRO A 909 14.00 -0.94 16.89
C PRO A 909 15.46 -0.52 17.09
N THR A 910 16.38 -1.43 16.77
CA THR A 910 17.83 -1.18 16.79
C THR A 910 18.19 0.05 15.94
N ASN A 911 19.29 0.72 16.29
CA ASN A 911 19.78 1.96 15.66
C ASN A 911 19.02 3.26 16.00
N ILE A 912 17.74 3.21 16.39
CA ILE A 912 16.90 4.40 16.64
C ILE A 912 16.79 4.73 18.15
N ASP A 913 16.55 6.01 18.47
CA ASP A 913 16.08 6.48 19.78
C ASP A 913 14.62 6.96 19.68
N ALA A 914 13.87 6.86 20.78
CA ALA A 914 12.51 7.37 20.88
C ALA A 914 12.31 8.34 22.05
N ILE A 915 11.28 9.19 21.96
CA ILE A 915 10.77 10.01 23.07
C ILE A 915 9.46 9.38 23.53
N VAL A 916 9.39 8.93 24.78
CA VAL A 916 8.20 8.32 25.38
C VAL A 916 7.52 9.37 26.26
N SER A 917 6.23 9.61 26.06
CA SER A 917 5.46 10.62 26.77
C SER A 917 4.19 10.02 27.39
N PHE A 918 3.82 10.49 28.57
CA PHE A 918 2.65 10.04 29.33
C PHE A 918 1.74 11.24 29.65
N ASP A 919 0.47 11.17 29.24
CA ASP A 919 -0.56 12.13 29.66
C ASP A 919 -0.95 11.97 31.14
N PRO A 920 -1.46 13.02 31.80
CA PRO A 920 -2.10 12.92 33.11
C PRO A 920 -3.24 11.90 33.14
N LEU A 921 -3.20 10.98 34.10
CA LEU A 921 -4.31 10.03 34.31
C LEU A 921 -5.46 10.61 35.16
N ILE A 922 -5.25 11.79 35.74
CA ILE A 922 -6.21 12.54 36.57
C ILE A 922 -6.18 13.99 36.07
N GLU A 923 -7.33 14.64 35.93
CA GLU A 923 -7.42 16.04 35.52
C GLU A 923 -6.66 16.93 36.52
N LYS A 924 -5.61 17.64 36.05
CA LYS A 924 -4.69 18.45 36.88
C LYS A 924 -3.90 17.66 37.95
N GLY A 925 -3.91 16.33 37.89
CA GLY A 925 -3.07 15.48 38.73
C GLY A 925 -1.66 15.33 38.15
N HIS A 926 -0.68 15.14 39.03
CA HIS A 926 0.73 15.04 38.63
C HIS A 926 1.23 13.60 38.71
N CYS A 927 2.18 13.23 37.86
CA CYS A 927 2.92 11.99 38.07
C CYS A 927 3.71 12.10 39.39
N ILE A 928 3.56 11.11 40.27
CA ILE A 928 4.24 11.05 41.57
C ILE A 928 5.30 9.97 41.64
N LYS A 929 5.27 8.97 40.74
CA LYS A 929 6.20 7.84 40.72
C LYS A 929 6.27 7.20 39.34
N LEU A 930 7.49 6.94 38.87
CA LEU A 930 7.78 6.15 37.67
C LEU A 930 8.63 4.94 38.08
N ILE A 931 8.12 3.74 37.79
CA ILE A 931 8.80 2.45 37.96
C ILE A 931 9.11 1.91 36.57
N TYR A 932 10.20 1.16 36.45
CA TYR A 932 10.58 0.44 35.23
C TYR A 932 11.30 -0.86 35.63
N ASP A 933 10.94 -1.99 35.00
CA ASP A 933 11.41 -3.34 35.34
C ASP A 933 11.52 -3.58 36.87
N ASP A 934 10.41 -3.34 37.59
CA ASP A 934 10.22 -3.34 39.06
C ASP A 934 11.06 -2.34 39.89
N GLU A 935 11.96 -1.58 39.27
CA GLU A 935 12.83 -0.59 39.92
C GLU A 935 12.28 0.85 39.86
N VAL A 936 12.38 1.60 40.97
CA VAL A 936 11.88 2.98 41.03
C VAL A 936 12.87 3.94 40.38
N MET A 937 12.57 4.38 39.15
CA MET A 937 13.40 5.34 38.41
C MET A 937 13.27 6.76 38.95
N TRP A 938 12.06 7.18 39.32
CA TRP A 938 11.78 8.54 39.77
C TRP A 938 10.55 8.58 40.69
N MET A 939 10.53 9.54 41.62
CA MET A 939 9.46 9.76 42.58
C MET A 939 9.46 11.22 43.04
N ARG A 940 8.29 11.85 43.16
CA ARG A 940 8.17 13.27 43.52
C ARG A 940 8.29 13.46 45.04
N GLU A 941 9.41 14.03 45.50
CA GLU A 941 9.61 14.38 46.91
C GLU A 941 9.05 15.76 47.27
N ARG A 942 8.46 15.90 48.46
CA ARG A 942 7.79 17.13 48.93
C ARG A 942 8.67 18.39 49.07
N MET A 943 9.98 18.33 48.79
CA MET A 943 10.92 19.46 48.95
C MET A 943 11.99 19.56 47.84
N ASN A 944 11.86 18.86 46.72
CA ASN A 944 12.73 19.03 45.55
C ASN A 944 11.99 18.63 44.26
N ASP A 945 11.55 19.61 43.48
CA ASP A 945 10.92 19.41 42.16
C ASP A 945 11.93 19.06 41.06
N LYS A 946 12.96 18.26 41.39
CA LYS A 946 14.02 17.86 40.46
C LYS A 946 13.65 16.57 39.74
N LEU A 947 13.49 16.69 38.42
CA LEU A 947 13.30 15.59 37.48
C LEU A 947 14.63 14.87 37.19
N THR A 948 15.29 14.37 38.24
CA THR A 948 16.53 13.60 38.15
C THR A 948 16.26 12.12 38.41
N LEU A 949 16.75 11.24 37.53
CA LEU A 949 16.68 9.80 37.73
C LEU A 949 17.40 9.39 39.03
N LEU A 950 16.79 8.50 39.79
CA LEU A 950 17.31 7.97 41.06
C LEU A 950 18.42 6.92 40.85
N LYS A 951 18.53 6.37 39.62
CA LYS A 951 19.52 5.39 39.18
C LYS A 951 19.84 5.63 37.70
N ASP A 952 21.08 5.40 37.29
CA ASP A 952 21.44 5.32 35.86
C ASP A 952 20.83 4.04 35.26
N VAL A 953 19.83 4.21 34.37
CA VAL A 953 19.19 3.10 33.66
C VAL A 953 19.71 3.03 32.23
N ARG A 954 20.27 1.87 31.85
CA ARG A 954 20.89 1.68 30.53
C ARG A 954 19.86 1.84 29.42
N GLY A 955 20.11 2.79 28.53
CA GLY A 955 19.21 3.14 27.42
C GLY A 955 18.15 4.19 27.77
N VAL A 956 18.18 4.81 28.95
CA VAL A 956 17.18 5.83 29.34
C VAL A 956 17.85 7.14 29.78
N SER A 957 17.24 8.26 29.42
CA SER A 957 17.80 9.62 29.52
C SER A 957 16.71 10.70 29.51
N ASP A 958 17.10 11.96 29.73
CA ASP A 958 16.28 13.16 29.51
C ASP A 958 14.83 13.10 30.06
N LEU A 959 14.69 12.79 31.36
CA LEU A 959 13.40 12.88 32.06
C LEU A 959 12.97 14.35 32.21
N SER A 960 11.73 14.66 31.83
CA SER A 960 11.15 16.00 31.90
C SER A 960 9.64 15.95 32.21
N GLU A 961 9.10 17.06 32.68
CA GLU A 961 7.67 17.30 32.87
C GLU A 961 7.34 18.65 32.21
N ASN A 962 6.22 18.71 31.48
CA ASN A 962 5.68 19.97 31.02
C ASN A 962 4.84 20.61 32.13
N GLU A 963 5.35 21.68 32.76
CA GLU A 963 4.70 22.38 33.88
C GLU A 963 3.27 22.87 33.57
N LEU A 964 2.91 23.06 32.30
CA LEU A 964 1.57 23.52 31.89
C LEU A 964 0.57 22.36 31.69
N THR A 965 1.04 21.16 31.36
CA THR A 965 0.17 20.02 30.99
C THR A 965 0.29 18.82 31.92
N GLY A 966 1.31 18.75 32.79
CA GLY A 966 1.60 17.57 33.61
C GLY A 966 2.09 16.36 32.81
N THR A 967 2.33 16.51 31.50
CA THR A 967 2.87 15.46 30.63
C THR A 967 4.30 15.15 31.06
N MET A 968 4.58 13.88 31.38
CA MET A 968 5.94 13.40 31.62
C MET A 968 6.54 12.92 30.29
N SER A 969 7.77 13.31 29.96
CA SER A 969 8.50 12.81 28.78
C SER A 969 9.87 12.26 29.17
N ILE A 970 10.33 11.21 28.49
CA ILE A 970 11.62 10.54 28.74
C ILE A 970 12.23 10.04 27.42
N ARG A 971 13.54 10.21 27.22
CA ARG A 971 14.25 9.69 26.03
C ARG A 971 14.73 8.26 26.28
N VAL A 972 14.37 7.35 25.39
CA VAL A 972 14.86 5.96 25.37
C VAL A 972 15.69 5.70 24.11
N ALA A 973 16.69 4.83 24.21
CA ALA A 973 17.40 4.27 23.06
C ALA A 973 16.68 3.03 22.51
N SER A 974 17.20 2.42 21.45
CA SER A 974 16.77 1.10 20.97
C SER A 974 16.70 0.08 22.12
N GLY A 975 15.65 -0.74 22.16
CA GLY A 975 15.39 -1.63 23.30
C GLY A 975 13.92 -1.96 23.56
N GLU A 976 13.71 -2.93 24.44
CA GLU A 976 12.42 -3.22 25.07
C GLU A 976 12.40 -2.62 26.47
N TYR A 977 11.27 -2.02 26.86
CA TYR A 977 11.08 -1.35 28.16
C TYR A 977 9.66 -1.57 28.66
N THR A 978 9.47 -1.80 29.97
CA THR A 978 8.15 -1.70 30.61
C THR A 978 8.17 -0.64 31.71
N PHE A 979 7.31 0.37 31.56
CA PHE A 979 7.12 1.45 32.52
C PHE A 979 5.81 1.26 33.28
N LEU A 980 5.81 1.58 34.57
CA LEU A 980 4.64 1.57 35.44
C LEU A 980 4.58 2.91 36.20
N ALA A 981 3.61 3.75 35.84
CA ALA A 981 3.54 5.14 36.26
C ALA A 981 2.29 5.43 37.11
N TYR A 982 2.42 6.33 38.09
CA TYR A 982 1.41 6.64 39.10
C TYR A 982 1.13 8.14 39.17
N TRP A 983 -0.15 8.52 39.21
CA TRP A 983 -0.61 9.90 39.37
C TRP A 983 -1.35 10.11 40.70
N GLN A 984 -1.40 11.35 41.15
CA GLN A 984 -2.18 11.83 42.29
C GLN A 984 -2.70 13.25 42.05
#